data_AF-A0A147GZK7-F1
#
_entry.id   AF-A0A147GZK7-F1
#
_cell.length_a   1.000
_cell.length_b   1.000
_cell.length_c   1.000
_cell.angle_alpha   90.00
_cell.angle_beta   90.00
_cell.angle_gamma   90.00
#
_symmetry.space_group_name_H-M   'P 1'
#
loop_
_entity.id
_entity.type
_entity.pdbx_description
1 polymer ?
#
loop_
_entity_poly.entity_id
_entity_poly.type
_entity_poly.pdbx_seq_one_letter_code
_entity_poly.pdbx_strand_id
1 'polypeptide(L)'
;MDLPVQVQLAATVADREGAIRAAGALLVQAGFCDPAYADSLLRREQVATTYMGRGLAVPHGMVEDKGLVRRTGLAVVQVPGGVAWDAPDHRVTLVVAVAAASDQHIAVLRRLTRLMADGQRLEALAATTDADQIVAALTRDGAAPVATAVPEDLPMAQDVVLDYPNGLHARPATQWAQVASRFLAELRVRHGDTVADARSMPALLGLGAGRGARLRISAAGPDAQQALAALKDVIVRLAQDEQRQAEQAAARAKQAHGLGRELAGWAPEARQHIGGIAASPGLVIGTLVMAEAPALEVADQPAQGVAAAAAALDAALAAAEAELIDLADGARRKNAAEQAGIFEAHRQILAHPELLRDATRLVVQGHGAAWSWRHALAGHVAAQRAVADPVLAARAADLQDVGDRVLRLLVGDAGAAQDPSRWPADSLLLADDLSPSVTAQIDVQRVKGFCTARGGPTAHTAILARALGLPAVVAAGPAVLAARSGERAILDGYRGQLHIGPSDEALAQAQAMIDRLARRQAEEARSRLQPVTTLDGHGLEIAANVNKPEQVAKALDQGAESVGLMRTEFLFLERDHVPDEEEQFVVYRDMVRALGGRPLIVRTLDIGGDKQVPHLDLPVEENPFLGLRGARLCLARDDLMLPQLRALVRAAQEGPLSLMFPMISTLDEVRRLRERLAEVQQSLGLAPEQGGRRIPVGIMIEVPSAAMMADRLAAHVDFFSIGTNDLTQYALAVDRQHPQLATMADSLHPAVLRLVAQTVDGARRHGRWVGVCGGLAGEPLGAALLAGLGVQELSMSVGDIAGVKALLRRHSLAELQALAKAALDMDDGDAVRALAAQLRDTAPAGDEVAA
;
A
#
# COMPACT_ATOMS: atom_id res chain seq x y z
N MET A 1 4.73 -36.63 -14.69
CA MET A 1 4.12 -37.79 -15.38
C MET A 1 4.94 -38.04 -16.62
N ASP A 2 5.64 -39.18 -16.70
CA ASP A 2 6.35 -39.59 -17.91
C ASP A 2 5.31 -39.94 -18.97
N LEU A 3 5.23 -39.12 -20.01
CA LEU A 3 4.34 -39.33 -21.14
C LEU A 3 4.96 -40.41 -22.04
N PRO A 4 4.37 -41.61 -22.18
CA PRO A 4 4.95 -42.66 -22.99
C PRO A 4 4.86 -42.27 -24.47
N VAL A 5 5.99 -42.34 -25.17
CA VAL A 5 6.11 -42.00 -26.59
C VAL A 5 6.62 -43.22 -27.35
N GLN A 6 5.85 -43.67 -28.34
CA GLN A 6 6.25 -44.72 -29.26
C GLN A 6 6.71 -44.09 -30.58
N VAL A 7 7.90 -44.47 -31.07
CA VAL A 7 8.49 -43.88 -32.28
C VAL A 7 8.72 -44.95 -33.34
N GLN A 8 8.34 -44.66 -34.59
CA GLN A 8 8.74 -45.40 -35.78
C GLN A 8 9.57 -44.48 -36.67
N LEU A 9 10.84 -44.85 -36.85
CA LEU A 9 11.78 -44.16 -37.73
C LEU A 9 11.64 -44.64 -39.17
N ALA A 10 12.00 -43.77 -40.13
CA ALA A 10 12.11 -44.11 -41.55
C ALA A 10 10.90 -44.83 -42.16
N ALA A 11 9.68 -44.43 -41.80
CA ALA A 11 8.46 -45.00 -42.36
C ALA A 11 8.27 -44.58 -43.83
N THR A 12 7.74 -45.49 -44.64
CA THR A 12 7.32 -45.22 -46.01
C THR A 12 5.79 -45.28 -46.06
N VAL A 13 5.16 -44.15 -46.41
CA VAL A 13 3.70 -44.02 -46.50
C VAL A 13 3.35 -43.43 -47.87
N ALA A 14 2.26 -43.90 -48.47
CA ALA A 14 1.87 -43.52 -49.82
C ALA A 14 1.23 -42.12 -49.86
N ASP A 15 0.45 -41.78 -48.84
CA ASP A 15 -0.34 -40.55 -48.77
C ASP A 15 -0.62 -40.15 -47.30
N ARG A 16 -1.28 -39.00 -47.13
CA ARG A 16 -1.70 -38.46 -45.82
C ARG A 16 -2.51 -39.48 -45.01
N GLU A 17 -3.44 -40.19 -45.65
CA GLU A 17 -4.26 -41.19 -44.95
C GLU A 17 -3.40 -42.35 -44.43
N GLY A 18 -2.47 -42.84 -45.24
CA GLY A 18 -1.49 -43.85 -44.86
C GLY A 18 -0.62 -43.42 -43.68
N ALA A 19 -0.24 -42.13 -43.63
CA ALA A 19 0.54 -41.58 -42.53
C ALA A 19 -0.26 -41.51 -41.20
N ILE A 20 -1.51 -41.08 -41.25
CA ILE A 20 -2.42 -41.05 -40.09
C ILE A 20 -2.73 -42.46 -39.62
N ARG A 21 -2.98 -43.41 -40.53
CA ARG A 21 -3.23 -44.82 -40.20
C ARG A 21 -2.00 -45.49 -39.58
N ALA A 22 -0.80 -45.22 -40.08
CA ALA A 22 0.45 -45.71 -39.49
C ALA A 22 0.60 -45.22 -38.04
N ALA A 23 0.38 -43.91 -37.81
CA ALA A 23 0.48 -43.33 -36.47
C ALA A 23 -0.62 -43.85 -35.52
N GLY A 24 -1.85 -44.03 -36.03
CA GLY A 24 -2.95 -44.67 -35.29
C GLY A 24 -2.66 -46.13 -34.93
N ALA A 25 -2.08 -46.91 -35.84
CA ALA A 25 -1.69 -48.30 -35.59
C ALA A 25 -0.61 -48.39 -34.50
N LEU A 26 0.34 -47.46 -34.47
CA LEU A 26 1.33 -47.35 -33.40
C LEU A 26 0.69 -47.06 -32.04
N LEU A 27 -0.29 -46.15 -31.97
CA LEU A 27 -1.04 -45.88 -30.72
C LEU A 27 -1.75 -47.14 -30.21
N VAL A 28 -2.35 -47.91 -31.12
CA VAL A 28 -3.06 -49.16 -30.80
C VAL A 28 -2.09 -50.26 -30.36
N GLN A 29 -0.98 -50.45 -31.08
CA GLN A 29 0.06 -51.43 -30.76
C GLN A 29 0.72 -51.15 -29.41
N ALA A 30 0.93 -49.87 -29.10
CA ALA A 30 1.42 -49.43 -27.80
C ALA A 30 0.34 -49.50 -26.70
N GLY A 31 -0.89 -49.93 -27.01
CA GLY A 31 -1.97 -50.09 -26.04
C GLY A 31 -2.49 -48.77 -25.46
N PHE A 32 -2.35 -47.65 -26.19
CA PHE A 32 -2.84 -46.34 -25.75
C PHE A 32 -4.34 -46.16 -26.01
N CYS A 33 -4.88 -46.77 -27.07
CA CYS A 33 -6.28 -46.64 -27.47
C CYS A 33 -6.83 -47.91 -28.13
N ASP A 34 -8.15 -47.99 -28.25
CA ASP A 34 -8.85 -49.02 -29.01
C ASP A 34 -8.61 -48.89 -30.52
N PRO A 35 -8.71 -49.98 -31.31
CA PRO A 35 -8.52 -49.95 -32.76
C PRO A 35 -9.39 -48.91 -33.49
N ALA A 36 -10.61 -48.70 -33.01
CA ALA A 36 -11.54 -47.71 -33.58
C ALA A 36 -11.06 -46.26 -33.45
N TYR A 37 -10.08 -45.97 -32.59
CA TYR A 37 -9.52 -44.63 -32.44
C TYR A 37 -8.72 -44.19 -33.66
N ALA A 38 -8.14 -45.10 -34.44
CA ALA A 38 -7.44 -44.75 -35.67
C ALA A 38 -8.37 -44.11 -36.72
N ASP A 39 -9.63 -44.59 -36.79
CA ASP A 39 -10.64 -43.98 -37.66
C ASP A 39 -11.14 -42.63 -37.11
N SER A 40 -11.07 -42.41 -35.79
CA SER A 40 -11.33 -41.12 -35.16
C SER A 40 -10.30 -40.05 -35.59
N LEU A 41 -9.01 -40.42 -35.69
CA LEU A 41 -7.96 -39.52 -36.18
C LEU A 41 -8.24 -39.04 -37.61
N LEU A 42 -8.73 -39.94 -38.47
CA LEU A 42 -9.07 -39.62 -39.86
C LEU A 42 -10.29 -38.73 -39.97
N ARG A 43 -11.34 -39.01 -39.17
CA ARG A 43 -12.50 -38.11 -39.09
C ARG A 43 -12.11 -36.72 -38.62
N ARG A 44 -11.17 -36.59 -37.68
CA ARG A 44 -10.69 -35.30 -37.21
C ARG A 44 -9.96 -34.51 -38.30
N GLU A 45 -9.13 -35.17 -39.10
CA GLU A 45 -8.43 -34.54 -40.24
C GLU A 45 -9.41 -34.01 -41.30
N GLN A 46 -10.54 -34.70 -41.51
CA GLN A 46 -11.58 -34.25 -42.43
C GLN A 46 -12.29 -32.96 -41.98
N VAL A 47 -12.36 -32.71 -40.66
CA VAL A 47 -12.99 -31.52 -40.08
C VAL A 47 -12.07 -30.29 -40.20
N ALA A 48 -10.79 -30.47 -39.90
CA ALA A 48 -9.78 -29.44 -40.11
C ALA A 48 -8.39 -30.08 -40.19
N THR A 49 -7.55 -29.55 -41.06
CA THR A 49 -6.17 -30.01 -41.26
C THR A 49 -5.42 -30.10 -39.94
N THR A 50 -4.72 -31.22 -39.75
CA THR A 50 -3.82 -31.43 -38.59
C THR A 50 -2.39 -31.03 -38.92
N TYR A 51 -2.14 -30.48 -40.11
CA TYR A 51 -0.88 -29.84 -40.46
C TYR A 51 -0.60 -28.65 -39.54
N MET A 52 0.59 -28.61 -38.95
CA MET A 52 0.99 -27.53 -38.05
C MET A 52 2.10 -26.64 -38.64
N GLY A 53 2.68 -26.97 -39.79
CA GLY A 53 3.79 -26.21 -40.39
C GLY A 53 5.14 -26.90 -40.25
N ARG A 54 6.12 -26.48 -41.08
CA ARG A 54 7.54 -26.91 -41.02
C ARG A 54 7.75 -28.43 -40.94
N GLY A 55 6.95 -29.20 -41.67
CA GLY A 55 7.10 -30.65 -41.72
C GLY A 55 6.37 -31.44 -40.62
N LEU A 56 5.57 -30.79 -39.77
CA LEU A 56 4.90 -31.42 -38.63
C LEU A 56 3.37 -31.53 -38.84
N ALA A 57 2.81 -32.70 -38.53
CA ALA A 57 1.35 -32.90 -38.39
C ALA A 57 1.00 -33.57 -37.05
N VAL A 58 -0.14 -33.20 -36.47
CA VAL A 58 -0.54 -33.66 -35.12
C VAL A 58 -1.98 -34.22 -35.13
N PRO A 59 -2.18 -35.43 -35.69
CA PRO A 59 -3.48 -36.06 -35.70
C PRO A 59 -3.94 -36.46 -34.29
N HIS A 60 -5.19 -36.14 -33.97
CA HIS A 60 -5.83 -36.47 -32.70
C HIS A 60 -7.29 -36.88 -32.94
N GLY A 61 -7.90 -37.59 -31.99
CA GLY A 61 -9.27 -38.10 -32.16
C GLY A 61 -10.32 -37.00 -31.99
N MET A 62 -11.54 -37.28 -32.45
CA MET A 62 -12.71 -36.46 -32.18
C MET A 62 -13.05 -36.50 -30.67
N VAL A 63 -13.64 -35.42 -30.16
CA VAL A 63 -13.95 -35.27 -28.72
C VAL A 63 -14.91 -36.35 -28.21
N GLU A 64 -15.86 -36.77 -29.06
CA GLU A 64 -16.84 -37.83 -28.77
C GLU A 64 -16.23 -39.23 -28.62
N ASP A 65 -15.03 -39.46 -29.17
CA ASP A 65 -14.35 -40.76 -29.17
C ASP A 65 -13.31 -40.89 -28.05
N LYS A 66 -13.26 -39.94 -27.11
CA LYS A 66 -12.31 -39.95 -25.97
C LYS A 66 -12.42 -41.23 -25.13
N GLY A 67 -13.60 -41.85 -25.07
CA GLY A 67 -13.83 -43.13 -24.37
C GLY A 67 -13.04 -44.32 -24.95
N LEU A 68 -12.49 -44.18 -26.17
CA LEU A 68 -11.63 -45.18 -26.81
C LEU A 68 -10.17 -45.09 -26.37
N VAL A 69 -9.79 -44.07 -25.59
CA VAL A 69 -8.42 -43.92 -25.08
C VAL A 69 -8.28 -44.68 -23.75
N ARG A 70 -7.43 -45.70 -23.72
CA ARG A 70 -7.16 -46.53 -22.55
C ARG A 70 -6.14 -45.89 -21.61
N ARG A 71 -5.13 -45.22 -22.17
CA ARG A 71 -4.11 -44.45 -21.43
C ARG A 71 -3.51 -43.38 -22.33
N THR A 72 -3.10 -42.26 -21.74
CA THR A 72 -2.48 -41.16 -22.49
C THR A 72 -1.12 -41.59 -23.05
N GLY A 73 -0.87 -41.36 -24.33
CA GLY A 73 0.40 -41.66 -24.99
C GLY A 73 0.52 -41.02 -26.37
N LEU A 74 1.76 -40.93 -26.86
CA LEU A 74 2.09 -40.39 -28.18
C LEU A 74 2.61 -41.48 -29.10
N ALA A 75 2.28 -41.38 -30.38
CA ALA A 75 2.93 -42.13 -31.45
C ALA A 75 3.57 -41.15 -32.44
N VAL A 76 4.81 -41.39 -32.80
CA VAL A 76 5.54 -40.57 -33.76
C VAL A 76 5.94 -41.42 -34.95
N VAL A 77 5.52 -41.01 -36.14
CA VAL A 77 5.94 -41.60 -37.41
C VAL A 77 6.82 -40.59 -38.13
N GLN A 78 8.09 -40.93 -38.29
CA GLN A 78 9.05 -40.15 -39.08
C GLN A 78 9.00 -40.63 -40.54
N VAL A 79 8.79 -39.69 -41.46
CA VAL A 79 8.72 -39.91 -42.91
C VAL A 79 9.80 -39.03 -43.57
N PRO A 80 11.07 -39.48 -43.64
CA PRO A 80 12.17 -38.63 -44.14
C PRO A 80 11.96 -38.14 -45.57
N GLY A 81 11.28 -38.94 -46.38
CA GLY A 81 10.91 -38.59 -47.76
C GLY A 81 9.81 -37.55 -47.87
N GLY A 82 9.15 -37.17 -46.78
CA GLY A 82 8.07 -36.18 -46.73
C GLY A 82 6.81 -36.57 -47.50
N VAL A 83 5.65 -36.58 -46.83
CA VAL A 83 4.35 -36.86 -47.46
C VAL A 83 3.56 -35.58 -47.69
N ALA A 84 2.90 -35.44 -48.83
CA ALA A 84 2.00 -34.31 -49.09
C ALA A 84 0.75 -34.42 -48.21
N TRP A 85 0.34 -33.30 -47.59
CA TRP A 85 -0.74 -33.29 -46.60
C TRP A 85 -2.05 -32.75 -47.16
N ASP A 86 -2.21 -31.43 -47.20
CA ASP A 86 -3.44 -30.72 -47.56
C ASP A 86 -3.22 -29.64 -48.64
N ALA A 87 -1.98 -29.18 -48.84
CA ALA A 87 -1.59 -28.28 -49.93
C ALA A 87 -0.26 -28.73 -50.57
N PRO A 88 0.06 -28.32 -51.81
CA PRO A 88 1.27 -28.75 -52.53
C PRO A 88 2.60 -28.43 -51.82
N ASP A 89 2.60 -27.38 -51.01
CA ASP A 89 3.71 -26.90 -50.18
C ASP A 89 3.70 -27.48 -48.75
N HIS A 90 2.60 -28.11 -48.34
CA HIS A 90 2.46 -28.75 -47.04
C HIS A 90 3.00 -30.18 -47.08
N ARG A 91 4.34 -30.29 -46.99
CA ARG A 91 5.03 -31.57 -46.90
C ARG A 91 5.35 -31.90 -45.45
N VAL A 92 4.95 -33.07 -44.98
CA VAL A 92 5.08 -33.54 -43.59
C VAL A 92 6.14 -34.62 -43.49
N THR A 93 7.13 -34.42 -42.62
CA THR A 93 8.23 -35.36 -42.34
C THR A 93 8.11 -36.00 -40.95
N LEU A 94 7.26 -35.44 -40.07
CA LEU A 94 7.00 -35.97 -38.74
C LEU A 94 5.51 -35.93 -38.42
N VAL A 95 4.91 -37.08 -38.14
CA VAL A 95 3.50 -37.20 -37.73
C VAL A 95 3.46 -37.59 -36.26
N VAL A 96 2.88 -36.75 -35.40
CA VAL A 96 2.77 -36.96 -33.95
C VAL A 96 1.31 -37.20 -33.58
N ALA A 97 0.89 -38.45 -33.55
CA ALA A 97 -0.46 -38.80 -33.14
C ALA A 97 -0.62 -38.82 -31.62
N VAL A 98 -1.77 -38.33 -31.13
CA VAL A 98 -2.05 -38.23 -29.69
C VAL A 98 -3.27 -39.04 -29.28
N ALA A 99 -3.08 -39.96 -28.34
CA ALA A 99 -4.15 -40.60 -27.58
C ALA A 99 -4.17 -39.95 -26.19
N ALA A 100 -5.23 -39.20 -25.85
CA ALA A 100 -5.35 -38.54 -24.54
C ALA A 100 -6.80 -38.56 -24.04
N ALA A 101 -6.98 -39.01 -22.79
CA ALA A 101 -8.30 -39.12 -22.15
C ALA A 101 -8.76 -37.82 -21.45
N SER A 102 -7.85 -36.85 -21.23
CA SER A 102 -8.10 -35.57 -20.55
C SER A 102 -7.32 -34.40 -21.18
N ASP A 103 -7.34 -33.20 -20.59
CA ASP A 103 -6.66 -31.96 -21.04
C ASP A 103 -5.13 -32.08 -21.20
N GLN A 104 -4.55 -33.26 -20.95
CA GLN A 104 -3.15 -33.60 -21.20
C GLN A 104 -2.75 -33.46 -22.69
N HIS A 105 -3.69 -33.55 -23.63
CA HIS A 105 -3.43 -33.25 -25.05
C HIS A 105 -2.91 -31.81 -25.26
N ILE A 106 -3.36 -30.85 -24.43
CA ILE A 106 -3.03 -29.42 -24.54
C ILE A 106 -1.58 -29.15 -24.09
N ALA A 107 -1.12 -29.83 -23.04
CA ALA A 107 0.27 -29.76 -22.59
C ALA A 107 1.25 -30.27 -23.67
N VAL A 108 0.84 -31.30 -24.41
CA VAL A 108 1.60 -31.84 -25.56
C VAL A 108 1.60 -30.85 -26.72
N LEU A 109 0.46 -30.24 -27.06
CA LEU A 109 0.36 -29.23 -28.12
C LEU A 109 1.23 -28.00 -27.82
N ARG A 110 1.30 -27.53 -26.57
CA ARG A 110 2.20 -26.43 -26.15
C ARG A 110 3.70 -26.77 -26.26
N ARG A 111 4.08 -28.05 -26.11
CA ARG A 111 5.45 -28.50 -26.36
C ARG A 111 5.76 -28.53 -27.85
N LEU A 112 4.80 -29.00 -28.64
CA LEU A 112 4.89 -29.07 -30.09
C LEU A 112 4.98 -27.67 -30.73
N THR A 113 4.26 -26.67 -30.23
CA THR A 113 4.39 -25.27 -30.70
C THR A 113 5.77 -24.67 -30.42
N ARG A 114 6.42 -25.00 -29.29
CA ARG A 114 7.82 -24.61 -29.03
C ARG A 114 8.81 -25.32 -29.95
N LEU A 115 8.59 -26.60 -30.22
CA LEU A 115 9.39 -27.36 -31.19
C LEU A 115 9.27 -26.77 -32.61
N MET A 116 8.10 -26.23 -32.97
CA MET A 116 7.88 -25.56 -34.26
C MET A 116 8.62 -24.24 -34.42
N ALA A 117 8.83 -23.50 -33.32
CA ALA A 117 9.62 -22.27 -33.34
C ALA A 117 11.10 -22.57 -33.68
N ASP A 118 11.60 -23.75 -33.28
CA ASP A 118 12.97 -24.22 -33.49
C ASP A 118 13.11 -25.05 -34.79
N GLY A 119 13.17 -24.34 -35.92
CA GLY A 119 13.23 -24.96 -37.26
C GLY A 119 14.42 -25.88 -37.48
N GLN A 120 15.59 -25.53 -36.92
CA GLN A 120 16.80 -26.37 -37.03
C GLN A 120 16.64 -27.69 -36.30
N ARG A 121 15.98 -27.68 -35.13
CA ARG A 121 15.70 -28.89 -34.37
C ARG A 121 14.69 -29.79 -35.07
N LEU A 122 13.66 -29.23 -35.71
CA LEU A 122 12.72 -30.03 -36.51
C LEU A 122 13.39 -30.70 -37.71
N GLU A 123 14.28 -29.99 -38.42
CA GLU A 123 15.06 -30.57 -39.52
C GLU A 123 15.97 -31.72 -39.04
N ALA A 124 16.62 -31.55 -37.88
CA ALA A 124 17.43 -32.60 -37.26
C ALA A 124 16.58 -33.83 -36.88
N LEU A 125 15.38 -33.63 -36.32
CA LEU A 125 14.45 -34.72 -35.96
C LEU A 125 13.84 -35.40 -37.19
N ALA A 126 13.69 -34.70 -38.32
CA ALA A 126 13.21 -35.28 -39.56
C ALA A 126 14.22 -36.27 -40.19
N ALA A 127 15.51 -36.12 -39.88
CA ALA A 127 16.60 -36.93 -40.43
C ALA A 127 17.30 -37.83 -39.40
N THR A 128 16.92 -37.77 -38.11
CA THR A 128 17.59 -38.54 -37.07
C THR A 128 17.37 -40.05 -37.23
N THR A 129 18.41 -40.83 -36.92
CA THR A 129 18.35 -42.30 -36.82
C THR A 129 18.17 -42.77 -35.37
N ASP A 130 18.00 -41.84 -34.43
CA ASP A 130 17.92 -42.10 -32.99
C ASP A 130 16.53 -41.70 -32.46
N ALA A 131 15.75 -42.71 -32.07
CA ALA A 131 14.39 -42.52 -31.57
C ALA A 131 14.38 -41.74 -30.25
N ASP A 132 15.43 -41.85 -29.44
CA ASP A 132 15.51 -41.19 -28.13
C ASP A 132 15.62 -39.67 -28.27
N GLN A 133 16.13 -39.17 -29.40
CA GLN A 133 16.16 -37.72 -29.70
C GLN A 133 14.76 -37.17 -29.94
N ILE A 134 13.89 -37.93 -30.61
CA ILE A 134 12.48 -37.58 -30.81
C ILE A 134 11.73 -37.65 -29.47
N VAL A 135 11.94 -38.72 -28.69
CA VAL A 135 11.33 -38.87 -27.35
C VAL A 135 11.76 -37.72 -26.44
N ALA A 136 13.05 -37.40 -26.36
CA ALA A 136 13.58 -36.32 -25.53
C ALA A 136 13.04 -34.94 -25.94
N ALA A 137 12.83 -34.69 -27.23
CA ALA A 137 12.24 -33.44 -27.73
C ALA A 137 10.76 -33.26 -27.34
N LEU A 138 10.02 -34.37 -27.12
CA LEU A 138 8.59 -34.35 -26.83
C LEU A 138 8.26 -34.51 -25.33
N THR A 139 9.17 -35.06 -24.53
CA THR A 139 8.89 -35.44 -23.13
C THR A 139 9.50 -34.53 -22.06
N ARG A 140 10.66 -33.90 -22.31
CA ARG A 140 11.32 -33.05 -21.30
C ARG A 140 10.59 -31.70 -21.16
N ASP A 141 9.90 -31.50 -20.05
CA ASP A 141 9.43 -30.19 -19.57
C ASP A 141 10.05 -29.91 -18.20
N GLY A 142 10.56 -28.71 -17.99
CA GLY A 142 10.74 -28.15 -16.66
C GLY A 142 9.37 -27.91 -16.01
N ALA A 143 9.21 -28.43 -14.80
CA ALA A 143 8.10 -28.29 -13.85
C ALA A 143 6.75 -28.94 -14.20
N ALA A 144 6.26 -29.75 -13.24
CA ALA A 144 5.09 -30.62 -13.31
C ALA A 144 3.75 -29.89 -13.07
N PRO A 145 2.61 -30.44 -13.53
CA PRO A 145 1.29 -30.02 -13.10
C PRO A 145 0.71 -30.94 -12.01
N VAL A 146 0.02 -30.35 -11.02
CA VAL A 146 -0.80 -31.03 -10.01
C VAL A 146 -2.28 -30.75 -10.29
N ALA A 147 -3.14 -31.75 -10.11
CA ALA A 147 -4.59 -31.59 -10.08
C ALA A 147 -5.14 -31.72 -8.65
N THR A 148 -6.00 -30.77 -8.29
CA THR A 148 -7.17 -30.84 -7.38
C THR A 148 -7.12 -31.81 -6.20
N ALA A 149 -6.39 -31.41 -5.16
CA ALA A 149 -6.79 -31.54 -3.77
C ALA A 149 -6.37 -30.21 -3.10
N VAL A 150 -7.13 -29.70 -2.11
CA VAL A 150 -6.64 -28.57 -1.30
C VAL A 150 -5.28 -29.01 -0.74
N PRO A 151 -4.16 -28.39 -1.14
CA PRO A 151 -2.85 -28.93 -0.82
C PRO A 151 -2.69 -28.99 0.70
N GLU A 152 -2.33 -30.15 1.25
CA GLU A 152 -1.99 -30.27 2.66
C GLU A 152 -0.79 -29.36 2.99
N ASP A 153 -0.70 -28.95 4.25
CA ASP A 153 0.46 -28.19 4.71
C ASP A 153 1.73 -29.02 4.57
N LEU A 154 2.83 -28.35 4.26
CA LEU A 154 4.15 -28.99 4.18
C LEU A 154 4.68 -29.32 5.59
N PRO A 155 5.65 -30.24 5.71
CA PRO A 155 6.05 -30.86 7.00
C PRO A 155 6.53 -29.87 8.05
N MET A 156 7.15 -28.77 7.65
CA MET A 156 7.51 -27.66 8.55
C MET A 156 6.47 -26.57 8.40
N ALA A 157 5.86 -26.13 9.49
CA ALA A 157 4.87 -25.06 9.46
C ALA A 157 5.00 -24.11 10.65
N GLN A 158 4.57 -22.88 10.45
CA GLN A 158 4.45 -21.87 11.50
C GLN A 158 3.24 -20.99 11.22
N ASP A 159 2.61 -20.50 12.29
CA ASP A 159 1.49 -19.58 12.18
C ASP A 159 1.96 -18.13 12.33
N VAL A 160 1.34 -17.22 11.59
CA VAL A 160 1.57 -15.77 11.67
C VAL A 160 0.23 -15.04 11.60
N VAL A 161 0.11 -13.92 12.30
CA VAL A 161 -1.06 -13.03 12.19
C VAL A 161 -0.70 -11.87 11.30
N LEU A 162 -1.55 -11.59 10.32
CA LEU A 162 -1.37 -10.48 9.40
C LEU A 162 -1.87 -9.18 10.04
N ASP A 163 -0.97 -8.33 10.53
CA ASP A 163 -1.33 -7.01 11.08
C ASP A 163 -1.07 -5.88 10.08
N TYR A 164 -1.60 -6.02 8.87
CA TYR A 164 -1.57 -4.93 7.89
C TYR A 164 -2.88 -4.15 8.00
N PRO A 165 -2.86 -2.82 8.23
CA PRO A 165 -4.05 -1.97 8.25
C PRO A 165 -5.02 -2.22 7.10
N ASN A 166 -4.47 -2.54 5.93
CA ASN A 166 -5.19 -2.71 4.68
C ASN A 166 -5.26 -4.18 4.20
N GLY A 167 -4.88 -5.16 5.04
CA GLY A 167 -4.76 -6.56 4.63
C GLY A 167 -3.62 -6.81 3.64
N LEU A 168 -3.52 -8.05 3.12
CA LEU A 168 -2.46 -8.45 2.18
C LEU A 168 -2.75 -7.89 0.79
N HIS A 169 -1.92 -6.95 0.33
CA HIS A 169 -2.02 -6.34 -0.99
C HIS A 169 -0.76 -6.52 -1.83
N ALA A 170 -0.78 -6.04 -3.07
CA ALA A 170 0.21 -6.36 -4.10
C ALA A 170 1.65 -6.07 -3.64
N ARG A 171 1.92 -4.93 -3.00
CA ARG A 171 3.27 -4.55 -2.54
C ARG A 171 3.86 -5.56 -1.54
N PRO A 172 3.23 -5.85 -0.38
CA PRO A 172 3.75 -6.84 0.53
C PRO A 172 3.72 -8.26 -0.08
N ALA A 173 2.71 -8.62 -0.87
CA ALA A 173 2.67 -9.92 -1.54
C ALA A 173 3.82 -10.11 -2.56
N THR A 174 4.22 -9.06 -3.28
CA THR A 174 5.41 -9.09 -4.16
C THR A 174 6.68 -9.28 -3.34
N GLN A 175 6.80 -8.63 -2.20
CA GLN A 175 7.97 -8.79 -1.33
C GLN A 175 8.03 -10.20 -0.71
N TRP A 176 6.88 -10.76 -0.32
CA TRP A 176 6.77 -12.15 0.12
C TRP A 176 7.24 -13.10 -0.98
N ALA A 177 6.72 -12.93 -2.20
CA ALA A 177 7.11 -13.72 -3.36
C ALA A 177 8.60 -13.60 -3.71
N GLN A 178 9.17 -12.39 -3.64
CA GLN A 178 10.59 -12.14 -3.87
C GLN A 178 11.46 -12.83 -2.83
N VAL A 179 11.04 -12.85 -1.56
CA VAL A 179 11.78 -13.52 -0.49
C VAL A 179 11.65 -15.03 -0.63
N ALA A 180 10.44 -15.55 -0.87
CA ALA A 180 10.19 -16.96 -1.11
C ALA A 180 10.96 -17.51 -2.33
N SER A 181 11.18 -16.68 -3.35
CA SER A 181 11.92 -17.07 -4.56
C SER A 181 13.44 -17.20 -4.35
N ARG A 182 13.99 -16.76 -3.22
CA ARG A 182 15.42 -16.90 -2.89
C ARG A 182 15.80 -18.29 -2.40
N PHE A 183 14.81 -19.08 -2.00
CA PHE A 183 15.00 -20.38 -1.37
C PHE A 183 14.65 -21.51 -2.33
N LEU A 184 15.29 -22.66 -2.19
CA LEU A 184 15.01 -23.88 -2.94
C LEU A 184 13.75 -24.59 -2.43
N ALA A 185 13.45 -24.47 -1.13
CA ALA A 185 12.30 -25.07 -0.47
C ALA A 185 10.97 -24.65 -1.10
N GLU A 186 10.08 -25.62 -1.27
CA GLU A 186 8.68 -25.35 -1.57
C GLU A 186 8.06 -24.62 -0.38
N LEU A 187 7.30 -23.55 -0.65
CA LEU A 187 6.67 -22.70 0.37
C LEU A 187 5.19 -22.51 0.03
N ARG A 188 4.33 -22.75 1.02
CA ARG A 188 2.89 -22.53 0.92
C ARG A 188 2.41 -21.62 2.04
N VAL A 189 1.43 -20.78 1.74
CA VAL A 189 0.73 -19.96 2.73
C VAL A 189 -0.74 -20.35 2.69
N ARG A 190 -1.34 -20.61 3.84
CA ARG A 190 -2.76 -20.98 3.99
C ARG A 190 -3.50 -19.90 4.77
N HIS A 191 -4.73 -19.62 4.34
CA HIS A 191 -5.71 -18.81 5.04
C HIS A 191 -7.08 -19.50 4.92
N GLY A 192 -7.60 -20.03 6.04
CA GLY A 192 -8.79 -20.86 6.04
C GLY A 192 -8.64 -22.11 5.15
N ASP A 193 -9.54 -22.27 4.20
CA ASP A 193 -9.54 -23.38 3.22
C ASP A 193 -8.70 -23.10 1.96
N THR A 194 -8.15 -21.90 1.86
CA THR A 194 -7.37 -21.42 0.71
C THR A 194 -5.88 -21.59 0.96
N VAL A 195 -5.16 -22.11 -0.04
CA VAL A 195 -3.71 -22.32 -0.01
C VAL A 195 -3.09 -21.71 -1.26
N ALA A 196 -1.98 -21.00 -1.07
CA ALA A 196 -1.24 -20.34 -2.14
C ALA A 196 0.23 -20.73 -2.11
N ASP A 197 0.83 -20.82 -3.30
CA ASP A 197 2.29 -20.87 -3.45
C ASP A 197 2.87 -19.51 -3.02
N ALA A 198 3.78 -19.51 -2.06
CA ALA A 198 4.37 -18.29 -1.52
C ALA A 198 5.24 -17.54 -2.54
N ARG A 199 5.65 -18.17 -3.65
CA ARG A 199 6.39 -17.53 -4.75
C ARG A 199 5.46 -16.87 -5.78
N SER A 200 4.17 -17.20 -5.73
CA SER A 200 3.18 -16.63 -6.63
C SER A 200 2.44 -15.50 -5.92
N MET A 201 2.84 -14.26 -6.19
CA MET A 201 2.11 -13.10 -5.68
C MET A 201 0.62 -13.12 -6.05
N PRO A 202 0.20 -13.48 -7.29
CA PRO A 202 -1.22 -13.61 -7.59
C PRO A 202 -1.93 -14.65 -6.72
N ALA A 203 -1.29 -15.80 -6.46
CA ALA A 203 -1.86 -16.81 -5.56
C ALA A 203 -1.95 -16.30 -4.12
N LEU A 204 -0.93 -15.58 -3.64
CA LEU A 204 -0.94 -14.94 -2.33
C LEU A 204 -2.07 -13.92 -2.18
N LEU A 205 -2.36 -13.12 -3.21
CA LEU A 205 -3.52 -12.24 -3.20
C LEU A 205 -4.84 -13.01 -3.17
N GLY A 206 -4.89 -14.17 -3.85
CA GLY A 206 -6.04 -15.08 -3.83
C GLY A 206 -6.37 -15.70 -2.46
N LEU A 207 -5.47 -15.63 -1.47
CA LEU A 207 -5.72 -16.12 -0.10
C LEU A 207 -6.77 -15.34 0.65
N GLY A 208 -6.87 -14.06 0.32
CA GLY A 208 -7.79 -13.19 0.98
C GLY A 208 -7.56 -12.85 2.43
N ALA A 209 -6.30 -12.68 2.79
CA ALA A 209 -5.89 -12.36 4.13
C ALA A 209 -6.15 -10.87 4.46
N GLY A 210 -7.24 -10.59 5.19
CA GLY A 210 -7.51 -9.27 5.77
C GLY A 210 -6.68 -8.99 7.04
N ARG A 211 -6.85 -7.81 7.64
CA ARG A 211 -6.21 -7.49 8.93
C ARG A 211 -6.66 -8.47 10.01
N GLY A 212 -5.72 -9.01 10.79
CA GLY A 212 -5.96 -10.02 11.81
C GLY A 212 -6.10 -11.45 11.26
N ALA A 213 -5.94 -11.65 9.94
CA ALA A 213 -5.98 -12.98 9.34
C ALA A 213 -4.89 -13.87 9.94
N ARG A 214 -5.30 -15.08 10.35
CA ARG A 214 -4.37 -16.13 10.80
C ARG A 214 -3.88 -16.90 9.59
N LEU A 215 -2.59 -16.80 9.32
CA LEU A 215 -1.94 -17.45 8.20
C LEU A 215 -1.07 -18.58 8.70
N ARG A 216 -1.09 -19.69 7.98
CA ARG A 216 -0.20 -20.82 8.23
C ARG A 216 0.78 -20.95 7.09
N ILE A 217 2.05 -20.71 7.37
CA ILE A 217 3.13 -20.81 6.39
C ILE A 217 3.75 -22.19 6.56
N SER A 218 3.88 -22.95 5.48
CA SER A 218 4.52 -24.26 5.51
C SER A 218 5.60 -24.38 4.44
N ALA A 219 6.65 -25.16 4.72
CA ALA A 219 7.78 -25.37 3.84
C ALA A 219 8.28 -26.82 3.80
N ALA A 220 8.85 -27.22 2.66
CA ALA A 220 9.51 -28.51 2.45
C ALA A 220 10.76 -28.33 1.58
N GLY A 221 11.91 -28.84 2.03
CA GLY A 221 13.17 -28.76 1.27
C GLY A 221 14.40 -28.49 2.14
N PRO A 222 15.58 -28.40 1.52
CA PRO A 222 16.87 -28.34 2.23
C PRO A 222 17.07 -27.06 3.06
N ASP A 223 16.40 -25.96 2.70
CA ASP A 223 16.46 -24.65 3.35
C ASP A 223 15.10 -24.22 3.96
N ALA A 224 14.19 -25.18 4.21
CA ALA A 224 12.82 -24.93 4.66
C ALA A 224 12.73 -24.10 5.95
N GLN A 225 13.59 -24.35 6.94
CA GLN A 225 13.59 -23.60 8.20
C GLN A 225 14.00 -22.13 8.01
N GLN A 226 14.99 -21.88 7.15
CA GLN A 226 15.49 -20.55 6.84
C GLN A 226 14.47 -19.77 6.01
N ALA A 227 13.81 -20.45 5.07
CA ALA A 227 12.75 -19.90 4.25
C ALA A 227 11.52 -19.48 5.07
N LEU A 228 11.12 -20.31 6.05
CA LEU A 228 10.05 -19.97 6.99
C LEU A 228 10.42 -18.73 7.83
N ALA A 229 11.60 -18.71 8.44
CA ALA A 229 12.06 -17.57 9.23
C ALA A 229 12.06 -16.27 8.38
N ALA A 230 12.70 -16.30 7.21
CA ALA A 230 12.79 -15.13 6.34
C ALA A 230 11.43 -14.61 5.87
N LEU A 231 10.48 -15.50 5.56
CA LEU A 231 9.14 -15.10 5.15
C LEU A 231 8.36 -14.47 6.32
N LYS A 232 8.46 -15.04 7.53
CA LYS A 232 7.85 -14.45 8.74
C LYS A 232 8.44 -13.07 9.04
N ASP A 233 9.75 -12.92 8.99
CA ASP A 233 10.43 -11.65 9.26
C ASP A 233 9.98 -10.55 8.29
N VAL A 234 9.78 -10.90 7.02
CA VAL A 234 9.26 -9.98 6.00
C VAL A 234 7.82 -9.58 6.30
N ILE A 235 6.98 -10.52 6.75
CA ILE A 235 5.59 -10.25 7.14
C ILE A 235 5.55 -9.27 8.31
N VAL A 236 6.32 -9.52 9.36
CA VAL A 236 6.35 -8.68 10.56
C VAL A 236 6.90 -7.28 10.24
N ARG A 237 8.03 -7.20 9.52
CA ARG A 237 8.63 -5.92 9.11
C ARG A 237 7.67 -5.08 8.26
N LEU A 238 6.95 -5.68 7.33
CA LEU A 238 6.03 -4.95 6.46
C LEU A 238 4.80 -4.44 7.19
N ALA A 239 4.37 -5.10 8.27
CA ALA A 239 3.27 -4.61 9.10
C ALA A 239 3.57 -3.21 9.66
N GLN A 240 4.80 -3.02 10.14
CA GLN A 240 5.27 -1.74 10.67
C GLN A 240 5.32 -0.65 9.57
N ASP A 241 5.76 -0.99 8.36
CA ASP A 241 5.75 -0.06 7.21
C ASP A 241 4.34 0.39 6.85
N GLU A 242 3.41 -0.57 6.77
CA GLU A 242 2.00 -0.31 6.43
C GLU A 242 1.31 0.52 7.52
N GLN A 243 1.57 0.23 8.79
CA GLN A 243 1.06 0.99 9.93
C GLN A 243 1.56 2.45 9.90
N ARG A 244 2.85 2.68 9.64
CA ARG A 244 3.42 4.03 9.52
C ARG A 244 2.78 4.83 8.40
N GLN A 245 2.54 4.19 7.25
CA GLN A 245 1.87 4.84 6.12
C GLN A 245 0.42 5.20 6.45
N ALA A 246 -0.31 4.29 7.11
CA ALA A 246 -1.67 4.54 7.57
C ALA A 246 -1.72 5.70 8.59
N GLU A 247 -0.78 5.78 9.52
CA GLU A 247 -0.68 6.88 10.49
C GLU A 247 -0.36 8.23 9.82
N GLN A 248 0.57 8.26 8.86
CA GLN A 248 0.87 9.46 8.08
C GLN A 248 -0.32 9.92 7.23
N ALA A 249 -1.05 8.97 6.64
CA ALA A 249 -2.28 9.25 5.92
C ALA A 249 -3.38 9.79 6.84
N ALA A 250 -3.55 9.21 8.03
CA ALA A 250 -4.49 9.68 9.03
C ALA A 250 -4.14 11.07 9.57
N ALA A 251 -2.85 11.37 9.78
CA ALA A 251 -2.39 12.71 10.18
C ALA A 251 -2.69 13.76 9.10
N ARG A 252 -2.41 13.45 7.82
CA ARG A 252 -2.79 14.31 6.68
C ARG A 252 -4.30 14.47 6.54
N ALA A 253 -5.08 13.42 6.81
CA ALA A 253 -6.54 13.49 6.81
C ALA A 253 -7.09 14.37 7.94
N LYS A 254 -6.45 14.37 9.12
CA LYS A 254 -6.78 15.30 10.21
C LYS A 254 -6.44 16.76 9.88
N GLN A 255 -5.29 17.00 9.24
CA GLN A 255 -4.91 18.33 8.74
C GLN A 255 -5.88 18.83 7.64
N ALA A 256 -6.28 17.93 6.73
CA ALA A 256 -7.33 18.18 5.74
C ALA A 256 -8.68 18.52 6.38
N HIS A 257 -8.99 17.92 7.55
CA HIS A 257 -10.20 18.19 8.31
C HIS A 257 -10.24 19.63 8.87
N GLY A 258 -9.09 20.21 9.23
CA GLY A 258 -8.98 21.60 9.69
C GLY A 258 -9.34 22.61 8.60
N LEU A 259 -8.80 22.43 7.39
CA LEU A 259 -9.13 23.27 6.21
C LEU A 259 -10.52 22.98 5.65
N GLY A 260 -10.96 21.72 5.66
CA GLY A 260 -12.32 21.33 5.28
C GLY A 260 -13.41 21.91 6.17
N ARG A 261 -13.06 22.36 7.39
CA ARG A 261 -13.99 23.06 8.29
C ARG A 261 -14.22 24.52 7.92
N GLU A 262 -13.27 25.21 7.29
CA GLU A 262 -13.53 26.53 6.68
C GLU A 262 -14.57 26.43 5.55
N LEU A 263 -14.71 25.23 4.98
CA LEU A 263 -15.71 24.88 3.97
C LEU A 263 -17.01 24.32 4.57
N ALA A 264 -17.10 24.13 5.89
CA ALA A 264 -18.20 23.38 6.52
C ALA A 264 -19.59 24.04 6.38
N GLY A 265 -19.66 25.32 5.99
CA GLY A 265 -20.91 26.01 5.65
C GLY A 265 -21.09 26.31 4.15
N TRP A 266 -20.10 25.98 3.32
CA TRP A 266 -20.12 26.34 1.89
C TRP A 266 -20.85 25.28 1.07
N ALA A 267 -22.05 25.61 0.59
CA ALA A 267 -22.86 24.76 -0.28
C ALA A 267 -23.04 25.47 -1.63
N PRO A 268 -22.09 25.33 -2.57
CA PRO A 268 -22.19 26.01 -3.87
C PRO A 268 -23.39 25.50 -4.66
N GLU A 269 -24.13 26.39 -5.29
CA GLU A 269 -25.23 26.02 -6.18
C GLU A 269 -24.68 25.25 -7.39
N ALA A 270 -25.15 24.02 -7.59
CA ALA A 270 -24.78 23.18 -8.71
C ALA A 270 -25.94 22.30 -9.17
N ARG A 271 -25.92 21.90 -10.44
CA ARG A 271 -26.93 21.01 -11.02
C ARG A 271 -26.98 19.66 -10.31
N GLN A 272 -25.82 19.14 -9.88
CA GLN A 272 -25.72 17.86 -9.21
C GLN A 272 -24.61 17.88 -8.16
N HIS A 273 -24.90 17.25 -7.02
CA HIS A 273 -23.97 17.05 -5.92
C HIS A 273 -23.72 15.55 -5.74
N ILE A 274 -22.45 15.17 -5.68
CA ILE A 274 -22.04 13.80 -5.41
C ILE A 274 -21.13 13.80 -4.19
N GLY A 275 -21.53 13.03 -3.17
CA GLY A 275 -20.73 12.84 -1.96
C GLY A 275 -19.95 11.53 -2.01
N GLY A 276 -18.72 11.56 -1.52
CA GLY A 276 -17.85 10.42 -1.35
C GLY A 276 -16.96 10.58 -0.12
N ILE A 277 -15.84 9.88 -0.11
CA ILE A 277 -14.84 9.92 0.95
C ILE A 277 -13.66 10.78 0.49
N ALA A 278 -13.26 11.74 1.31
CA ALA A 278 -12.05 12.54 1.11
C ALA A 278 -10.81 11.64 1.10
N ALA A 279 -10.16 11.51 -0.05
CA ALA A 279 -8.91 10.75 -0.18
C ALA A 279 -7.69 11.67 -0.07
N SER A 280 -7.68 12.79 -0.79
CA SER A 280 -6.58 13.74 -0.79
C SER A 280 -7.10 15.17 -0.75
N PRO A 281 -6.58 16.03 0.15
CA PRO A 281 -7.08 17.39 0.35
C PRO A 281 -6.85 18.28 -0.87
N GLY A 282 -7.70 19.29 -0.99
CA GLY A 282 -7.58 20.37 -1.97
C GLY A 282 -8.92 20.78 -2.54
N LEU A 283 -9.01 22.01 -3.02
CA LEU A 283 -10.19 22.52 -3.72
C LEU A 283 -9.76 22.92 -5.12
N VAL A 284 -10.40 22.38 -6.14
CA VAL A 284 -10.07 22.67 -7.54
C VAL A 284 -11.32 22.80 -8.39
N ILE A 285 -11.19 23.61 -9.44
CA ILE A 285 -12.20 23.76 -10.47
C ILE A 285 -11.61 23.19 -11.76
N GLY A 286 -12.41 22.43 -12.50
CA GLY A 286 -11.96 21.90 -13.77
C GLY A 286 -13.06 21.33 -14.63
N THR A 287 -12.65 20.69 -15.71
CA THR A 287 -13.52 20.09 -16.71
C THR A 287 -13.56 18.59 -16.52
N LEU A 288 -14.75 18.01 -16.40
CA LEU A 288 -14.93 16.58 -16.20
C LEU A 288 -14.44 15.80 -17.41
N VAL A 289 -13.65 14.75 -17.18
CA VAL A 289 -13.16 13.84 -18.20
C VAL A 289 -13.30 12.42 -17.69
N MET A 290 -13.95 11.55 -18.45
CA MET A 290 -13.97 10.12 -18.12
C MET A 290 -12.60 9.53 -18.43
N ALA A 291 -11.94 8.98 -17.41
CA ALA A 291 -10.59 8.43 -17.53
C ALA A 291 -10.57 7.05 -18.20
N GLU A 292 -11.66 6.29 -18.06
CA GLU A 292 -11.83 4.98 -18.67
C GLU A 292 -12.38 5.10 -20.11
N ALA A 293 -11.81 4.32 -21.02
CA ALA A 293 -12.37 4.15 -22.36
C ALA A 293 -13.61 3.23 -22.28
N PRO A 294 -14.63 3.42 -23.14
CA PRO A 294 -15.72 2.47 -23.23
C PRO A 294 -15.19 1.06 -23.51
N ALA A 295 -15.88 0.05 -22.98
CA ALA A 295 -15.49 -1.35 -23.15
C ALA A 295 -15.24 -1.67 -24.63
N LEU A 296 -14.09 -2.27 -24.93
CA LEU A 296 -13.74 -2.69 -26.28
C LEU A 296 -14.69 -3.81 -26.72
N GLU A 297 -15.58 -3.50 -27.66
CA GLU A 297 -16.42 -4.51 -28.28
C GLU A 297 -15.62 -5.33 -29.29
N VAL A 298 -15.33 -6.57 -28.91
CA VAL A 298 -14.57 -7.51 -29.73
C VAL A 298 -15.53 -8.56 -30.25
N ALA A 299 -15.86 -8.47 -31.53
CA ALA A 299 -16.58 -9.53 -32.24
C ALA A 299 -15.70 -10.78 -32.34
N ASP A 300 -16.32 -11.96 -32.28
CA ASP A 300 -15.59 -13.20 -32.56
C ASP A 300 -15.28 -13.30 -34.04
N GLN A 301 -14.00 -13.34 -34.36
CA GLN A 301 -13.51 -13.52 -35.72
C GLN A 301 -12.61 -14.77 -35.72
N PRO A 302 -13.11 -15.90 -36.26
CA PRO A 302 -12.32 -17.12 -36.36
C PRO A 302 -11.02 -16.83 -37.09
N ALA A 303 -9.88 -17.16 -36.47
CA ALA A 303 -8.59 -16.85 -37.06
C ALA A 303 -8.34 -17.69 -38.34
N GLN A 304 -7.42 -17.22 -39.20
CA GLN A 304 -6.95 -17.96 -40.39
C GLN A 304 -6.13 -19.23 -40.04
N GLY A 305 -6.26 -19.74 -38.81
CA GLY A 305 -5.54 -20.87 -38.26
C GLY A 305 -5.16 -20.65 -36.79
N VAL A 306 -5.16 -21.73 -36.00
CA VAL A 306 -4.81 -21.71 -34.55
C VAL A 306 -3.40 -21.15 -34.32
N ALA A 307 -2.46 -21.44 -35.22
CA ALA A 307 -1.08 -20.94 -35.13
C ALA A 307 -0.98 -19.42 -35.25
N ALA A 308 -1.77 -18.80 -36.15
CA ALA A 308 -1.78 -17.36 -36.33
C ALA A 308 -2.38 -16.63 -35.13
N ALA A 309 -3.48 -17.16 -34.56
CA ALA A 309 -4.08 -16.63 -33.34
C ALA A 309 -3.16 -16.76 -32.11
N ALA A 310 -2.49 -17.90 -31.97
CA ALA A 310 -1.52 -18.11 -30.89
C ALA A 310 -0.34 -17.14 -31.02
N ALA A 311 0.20 -16.95 -32.23
CA ALA A 311 1.29 -16.01 -32.46
C ALA A 311 0.89 -14.55 -32.19
N ALA A 312 -0.34 -14.15 -32.54
CA ALA A 312 -0.86 -12.82 -32.24
C ALA A 312 -1.01 -12.59 -30.72
N LEU A 313 -1.49 -13.60 -29.99
CA LEU A 313 -1.60 -13.57 -28.54
C LEU A 313 -0.22 -13.46 -27.87
N ASP A 314 0.75 -14.29 -28.28
CA ASP A 314 2.12 -14.24 -27.76
C ASP A 314 2.79 -12.89 -28.03
N ALA A 315 2.62 -12.33 -29.24
CA ALA A 315 3.16 -11.02 -29.59
C ALA A 315 2.55 -9.90 -28.73
N ALA A 316 1.23 -9.92 -28.50
CA ALA A 316 0.55 -8.93 -27.66
C ALA A 316 0.97 -9.06 -26.17
N LEU A 317 1.14 -10.28 -25.67
CA LEU A 317 1.64 -10.52 -24.31
C LEU A 317 3.07 -9.99 -24.14
N ALA A 318 3.96 -10.27 -25.10
CA ALA A 318 5.35 -9.79 -25.06
C ALA A 318 5.42 -8.25 -25.12
N ALA A 319 4.60 -7.62 -25.95
CA ALA A 319 4.52 -6.15 -26.02
C ALA A 319 3.96 -5.55 -24.72
N ALA A 320 2.90 -6.14 -24.14
CA ALA A 320 2.35 -5.70 -22.86
C ALA A 320 3.37 -5.82 -21.71
N GLU A 321 4.17 -6.89 -21.71
CA GLU A 321 5.25 -7.07 -20.73
C GLU A 321 6.31 -5.98 -20.87
N ALA A 322 6.74 -5.65 -22.08
CA ALA A 322 7.72 -4.59 -22.34
C ALA A 322 7.21 -3.22 -21.85
N GLU A 323 5.94 -2.87 -22.12
CA GLU A 323 5.34 -1.62 -21.62
C GLU A 323 5.33 -1.53 -20.09
N LEU A 324 5.07 -2.65 -19.39
CA LEU A 324 5.07 -2.69 -17.93
C LEU A 324 6.49 -2.54 -17.34
N ILE A 325 7.51 -3.08 -18.02
CA ILE A 325 8.92 -2.88 -17.64
C ILE A 325 9.28 -1.39 -17.73
N ASP A 326 8.95 -0.75 -18.85
CA ASP A 326 9.24 0.67 -19.07
C ASP A 326 8.56 1.58 -18.02
N LEU A 327 7.31 1.26 -17.66
CA LEU A 327 6.58 1.97 -16.60
C LEU A 327 7.22 1.78 -15.22
N ALA A 328 7.64 0.55 -14.88
CA ALA A 328 8.33 0.27 -13.62
C ALA A 328 9.66 1.05 -13.53
N ASP A 329 10.45 1.06 -14.60
CA ASP A 329 11.73 1.76 -14.65
C ASP A 329 11.57 3.30 -14.69
N GLY A 330 10.52 3.80 -15.34
CA GLY A 330 10.11 5.20 -15.26
C GLY A 330 9.78 5.63 -13.83
N ALA A 331 9.01 4.82 -13.10
CA ALA A 331 8.67 5.07 -11.70
C ALA A 331 9.89 5.03 -10.78
N ARG A 332 10.80 4.06 -10.97
CA ARG A 332 12.07 3.97 -10.23
C ARG A 332 12.93 5.22 -10.42
N ARG A 333 13.06 5.72 -11.66
CA ARG A 333 13.81 6.96 -11.97
C ARG A 333 13.23 8.20 -11.29
N LYS A 334 11.91 8.25 -11.08
CA LYS A 334 11.22 9.33 -10.35
C LYS A 334 11.21 9.12 -8.83
N ASN A 335 11.95 8.14 -8.32
CA ASN A 335 11.98 7.75 -6.91
C ASN A 335 10.60 7.38 -6.33
N ALA A 336 9.69 6.91 -7.18
CA ALA A 336 8.35 6.48 -6.83
C ALA A 336 8.32 4.95 -6.59
N ALA A 337 9.01 4.51 -5.53
CA ALA A 337 9.20 3.09 -5.23
C ALA A 337 7.89 2.31 -5.07
N GLU A 338 6.86 2.95 -4.51
CA GLU A 338 5.54 2.35 -4.38
C GLU A 338 4.94 2.05 -5.75
N GLN A 339 4.93 3.05 -6.64
CA GLN A 339 4.38 2.96 -8.00
C GLN A 339 5.10 1.89 -8.85
N ALA A 340 6.43 1.78 -8.72
CA ALA A 340 7.20 0.75 -9.38
C ALA A 340 6.81 -0.67 -8.93
N GLY A 341 6.45 -0.84 -7.65
CA GLY A 341 6.00 -2.11 -7.10
C GLY A 341 4.69 -2.62 -7.71
N ILE A 342 3.77 -1.72 -8.07
CA ILE A 342 2.51 -2.12 -8.74
C ILE A 342 2.75 -2.63 -10.15
N PHE A 343 3.61 -1.96 -10.94
CA PHE A 343 3.92 -2.44 -12.29
C PHE A 343 4.62 -3.79 -12.28
N GLU A 344 5.47 -4.05 -11.29
CA GLU A 344 6.06 -5.37 -11.09
C GLU A 344 4.99 -6.42 -10.75
N ALA A 345 4.00 -6.07 -9.93
CA ALA A 345 2.87 -6.94 -9.63
C ALA A 345 2.01 -7.22 -10.89
N HIS A 346 1.77 -6.22 -11.73
CA HIS A 346 1.05 -6.36 -12.99
C HIS A 346 1.75 -7.32 -13.96
N ARG A 347 3.08 -7.31 -14.01
CA ARG A 347 3.85 -8.29 -14.81
C ARG A 347 3.62 -9.72 -14.34
N GLN A 348 3.49 -9.94 -13.04
CA GLN A 348 3.21 -11.27 -12.49
C GLN A 348 1.77 -11.72 -12.77
N ILE A 349 0.81 -10.80 -12.81
CA ILE A 349 -0.57 -11.07 -13.24
C ILE A 349 -0.61 -11.44 -14.73
N LEU A 350 0.15 -10.74 -15.58
CA LEU A 350 0.23 -11.02 -17.01
C LEU A 350 0.72 -12.44 -17.30
N ALA A 351 1.62 -12.95 -16.45
CA ALA A 351 2.17 -14.30 -16.53
C ALA A 351 1.28 -15.39 -15.89
N HIS A 352 0.04 -15.08 -15.49
CA HIS A 352 -0.82 -16.01 -14.74
C HIS A 352 -1.15 -17.28 -15.58
N PRO A 353 -0.71 -18.48 -15.15
CA PRO A 353 -0.81 -19.68 -15.98
C PRO A 353 -2.24 -20.10 -16.32
N GLU A 354 -3.22 -19.80 -15.46
CA GLU A 354 -4.62 -20.19 -15.68
C GLU A 354 -5.33 -19.29 -16.70
N LEU A 355 -5.07 -17.98 -16.64
CA LEU A 355 -5.62 -17.02 -17.60
C LEU A 355 -5.10 -17.32 -19.02
N LEU A 356 -3.78 -17.56 -19.13
CA LEU A 356 -3.15 -17.97 -20.38
C LEU A 356 -3.71 -19.30 -20.90
N ARG A 357 -3.94 -20.27 -20.01
CA ARG A 357 -4.51 -21.57 -20.37
C ARG A 357 -5.94 -21.42 -20.90
N ASP A 358 -6.79 -20.65 -20.23
CA ASP A 358 -8.18 -20.44 -20.64
C ASP A 358 -8.28 -19.68 -21.97
N ALA A 359 -7.46 -18.64 -22.17
CA ALA A 359 -7.39 -17.92 -23.44
C ALA A 359 -6.90 -18.83 -24.57
N THR A 360 -5.85 -19.62 -24.34
CA THR A 360 -5.32 -20.59 -25.32
C THR A 360 -6.33 -21.67 -25.66
N ARG A 361 -7.12 -22.14 -24.68
CA ARG A 361 -8.18 -23.13 -24.92
C ARG A 361 -9.21 -22.62 -25.93
N LEU A 362 -9.66 -21.37 -25.79
CA LEU A 362 -10.64 -20.77 -26.71
C LEU A 362 -10.04 -20.57 -28.12
N VAL A 363 -8.75 -20.19 -28.22
CA VAL A 363 -8.05 -20.12 -29.50
C VAL A 363 -7.97 -21.48 -30.19
N VAL A 364 -7.65 -22.55 -29.45
CA VAL A 364 -7.60 -23.93 -29.99
C VAL A 364 -8.97 -24.44 -30.43
N GLN A 365 -10.04 -23.93 -29.81
CA GLN A 365 -11.43 -24.22 -30.21
C GLN A 365 -11.86 -23.48 -31.49
N GLY A 366 -11.00 -22.63 -32.06
CA GLY A 366 -11.24 -21.95 -33.34
C GLY A 366 -11.66 -20.48 -33.21
N HIS A 367 -11.71 -19.93 -31.99
CA HIS A 367 -12.07 -18.53 -31.76
C HIS A 367 -10.89 -17.57 -32.04
N GLY A 368 -11.21 -16.30 -32.30
CA GLY A 368 -10.20 -15.25 -32.51
C GLY A 368 -9.39 -14.94 -31.24
N ALA A 369 -8.13 -14.49 -31.38
CA ALA A 369 -7.23 -14.23 -30.25
C ALA A 369 -7.77 -13.16 -29.28
N ALA A 370 -8.23 -12.01 -29.82
CA ALA A 370 -8.79 -10.92 -29.02
C ALA A 370 -10.08 -11.35 -28.27
N TRP A 371 -10.96 -12.09 -28.95
CA TRP A 371 -12.20 -12.58 -28.36
C TRP A 371 -11.93 -13.60 -27.24
N SER A 372 -11.00 -14.53 -27.51
CA SER A 372 -10.57 -15.57 -26.58
C SER A 372 -9.96 -14.97 -25.32
N TRP A 373 -9.09 -13.98 -25.47
CA TRP A 373 -8.50 -13.24 -24.35
C TRP A 373 -9.58 -12.52 -23.52
N ARG A 374 -10.49 -11.78 -24.17
CA ARG A 374 -11.59 -11.07 -23.49
C ARG A 374 -12.46 -12.02 -22.67
N HIS A 375 -12.82 -13.17 -23.22
CA HIS A 375 -13.69 -14.14 -22.52
C HIS A 375 -12.98 -14.82 -21.35
N ALA A 376 -11.72 -15.18 -21.51
CA ALA A 376 -10.92 -15.69 -20.41
C ALA A 376 -10.79 -14.64 -19.29
N LEU A 377 -10.42 -13.41 -19.65
CA LEU A 377 -10.31 -12.30 -18.70
C LEU A 377 -11.62 -12.05 -17.94
N ALA A 378 -12.74 -11.96 -18.65
CA ALA A 378 -14.05 -11.70 -18.05
C ALA A 378 -14.44 -12.75 -16.99
N GLY A 379 -14.14 -14.03 -17.24
CA GLY A 379 -14.38 -15.10 -16.27
C GLY A 379 -13.57 -14.94 -14.99
N HIS A 380 -12.27 -14.64 -15.12
CA HIS A 380 -11.37 -14.45 -13.98
C HIS A 380 -11.71 -13.17 -13.19
N VAL A 381 -12.05 -12.07 -13.87
CA VAL A 381 -12.50 -10.82 -13.23
C VAL A 381 -13.81 -11.03 -12.48
N ALA A 382 -14.77 -11.77 -13.05
CA ALA A 382 -16.03 -12.08 -12.37
C ALA A 382 -15.81 -12.93 -11.11
N ALA A 383 -14.95 -13.94 -11.18
CA ALA A 383 -14.56 -14.75 -10.03
C ALA A 383 -13.90 -13.90 -8.93
N GLN A 384 -12.99 -13.01 -9.30
CA GLN A 384 -12.32 -12.12 -8.35
C GLN A 384 -13.29 -11.14 -7.67
N ARG A 385 -14.28 -10.60 -8.40
CA ARG A 385 -15.31 -9.70 -7.85
C ARG A 385 -16.27 -10.40 -6.89
N ALA A 386 -16.44 -11.72 -7.01
CA ALA A 386 -17.33 -12.51 -6.17
C ALA A 386 -16.71 -12.86 -4.79
N VAL A 387 -15.44 -12.52 -4.56
CA VAL A 387 -14.77 -12.72 -3.27
C VAL A 387 -15.41 -11.83 -2.20
N ALA A 388 -15.68 -12.40 -1.01
CA ALA A 388 -16.45 -11.75 0.05
C ALA A 388 -15.74 -10.56 0.72
N ASP A 389 -14.41 -10.56 0.74
CA ASP A 389 -13.63 -9.46 1.30
C ASP A 389 -13.59 -8.27 0.30
N PRO A 390 -14.04 -7.06 0.70
CA PRO A 390 -14.09 -5.90 -0.18
C PRO A 390 -12.74 -5.45 -0.73
N VAL A 391 -11.64 -5.62 0.01
CA VAL A 391 -10.29 -5.23 -0.40
C VAL A 391 -9.78 -6.15 -1.49
N LEU A 392 -10.11 -7.43 -1.42
CA LEU A 392 -9.74 -8.42 -2.44
C LEU A 392 -10.61 -8.33 -3.68
N ALA A 393 -11.91 -8.09 -3.49
CA ALA A 393 -12.82 -7.87 -4.60
C ALA A 393 -12.37 -6.67 -5.44
N ALA A 394 -11.79 -5.64 -4.80
CA ALA A 394 -11.21 -4.48 -5.49
C ALA A 394 -10.01 -4.85 -6.40
N ARG A 395 -9.34 -5.99 -6.18
CA ARG A 395 -8.21 -6.45 -7.04
C ARG A 395 -8.63 -6.94 -8.42
N ALA A 396 -9.93 -7.13 -8.64
CA ALA A 396 -10.44 -7.38 -9.98
C ALA A 396 -10.09 -6.25 -10.95
N ALA A 397 -9.90 -5.02 -10.46
CA ALA A 397 -9.46 -3.88 -11.27
C ALA A 397 -8.02 -4.04 -11.78
N ASP A 398 -7.10 -4.59 -10.97
CA ASP A 398 -5.70 -4.84 -11.38
C ASP A 398 -5.64 -5.90 -12.49
N LEU A 399 -6.42 -6.97 -12.34
CA LEU A 399 -6.55 -8.02 -13.36
C LEU A 399 -7.17 -7.46 -14.66
N GLN A 400 -8.24 -6.68 -14.54
CA GLN A 400 -8.89 -6.01 -15.67
C GLN A 400 -7.91 -5.09 -16.41
N ASP A 401 -7.11 -4.27 -15.70
CA ASP A 401 -6.15 -3.33 -16.29
C ASP A 401 -5.06 -4.04 -17.12
N VAL A 402 -4.49 -5.12 -16.57
CA VAL A 402 -3.50 -5.95 -17.28
C VAL A 402 -4.14 -6.63 -18.49
N GLY A 403 -5.36 -7.12 -18.33
CA GLY A 403 -6.12 -7.75 -19.40
C GLY A 403 -6.45 -6.81 -20.55
N ASP A 404 -6.94 -5.61 -20.25
CA ASP A 404 -7.31 -4.61 -21.25
C ASP A 404 -6.08 -4.08 -22.00
N ARG A 405 -4.91 -4.04 -21.37
CA ARG A 405 -3.64 -3.74 -22.05
C ARG A 405 -3.34 -4.71 -23.19
N VAL A 406 -3.42 -6.01 -22.93
CA VAL A 406 -3.20 -7.05 -23.95
C VAL A 406 -4.28 -6.97 -25.02
N LEU A 407 -5.53 -6.71 -24.62
CA LEU A 407 -6.65 -6.60 -25.56
C LEU A 407 -6.48 -5.43 -26.54
N ARG A 408 -6.00 -4.26 -26.08
CA ARG A 408 -5.71 -3.10 -26.96
C ARG A 408 -4.67 -3.46 -28.02
N LEU A 409 -3.59 -4.15 -27.63
CA LEU A 409 -2.53 -4.58 -28.53
C LEU A 409 -3.05 -5.60 -29.56
N LEU A 410 -3.97 -6.49 -29.17
CA LEU A 410 -4.60 -7.47 -30.06
C LEU A 410 -5.55 -6.83 -31.09
N VAL A 411 -6.27 -5.79 -30.70
CA VAL A 411 -7.22 -5.09 -31.59
C VAL A 411 -6.50 -4.11 -32.53
N GLY A 412 -5.22 -3.81 -32.28
CA GLY A 412 -4.45 -2.84 -33.05
C GLY A 412 -4.87 -1.39 -32.80
N ASP A 413 -5.66 -1.15 -31.74
CA ASP A 413 -6.01 0.20 -31.31
C ASP A 413 -4.83 0.76 -30.50
N ALA A 414 -3.82 1.24 -31.22
CA ALA A 414 -2.68 1.94 -30.67
C ALA A 414 -3.15 3.28 -30.08
N GLY A 415 -3.68 3.24 -28.85
CA GLY A 415 -3.76 4.37 -27.93
C GLY A 415 -4.64 5.57 -28.32
N ALA A 416 -5.43 5.50 -29.40
CA ALA A 416 -6.15 6.68 -29.91
C ALA A 416 -7.22 7.21 -28.92
N ALA A 417 -7.82 6.33 -28.10
CA ALA A 417 -8.83 6.71 -27.13
C ALA A 417 -8.28 7.11 -25.74
N GLN A 418 -6.97 6.94 -25.48
CA GLN A 418 -6.39 7.06 -24.13
C GLN A 418 -5.16 7.97 -24.04
N ASP A 419 -4.81 8.71 -25.10
CA ASP A 419 -3.69 9.65 -25.05
C ASP A 419 -3.98 10.78 -24.03
N PRO A 420 -3.28 10.84 -22.88
CA PRO A 420 -3.48 11.87 -21.86
C PRO A 420 -3.19 13.28 -22.40
N SER A 421 -2.44 13.39 -23.51
CA SER A 421 -2.19 14.66 -24.18
C SER A 421 -3.47 15.33 -24.71
N ARG A 422 -4.54 14.55 -24.90
CA ARG A 422 -5.86 15.03 -25.35
C ARG A 422 -6.74 15.56 -24.22
N TRP A 423 -6.39 15.29 -22.96
CA TRP A 423 -7.12 15.84 -21.83
C TRP A 423 -6.95 17.37 -21.75
N PRO A 424 -8.02 18.14 -21.52
CA PRO A 424 -7.93 19.56 -21.23
C PRO A 424 -6.91 19.87 -20.12
N ALA A 425 -6.34 21.08 -20.15
CA ALA A 425 -5.32 21.48 -19.18
C ALA A 425 -5.86 21.67 -17.73
N ASP A 426 -7.17 21.60 -17.54
CA ASP A 426 -7.87 21.71 -16.26
C ASP A 426 -8.73 20.46 -15.96
N SER A 427 -8.27 19.27 -16.33
CA SER A 427 -9.08 18.05 -16.27
C SER A 427 -9.34 17.56 -14.84
N LEU A 428 -10.58 17.19 -14.56
CA LEU A 428 -11.02 16.42 -13.40
C LEU A 428 -11.41 15.02 -13.86
N LEU A 429 -10.61 14.03 -13.49
CA LEU A 429 -10.81 12.66 -13.97
C LEU A 429 -11.92 11.96 -13.18
N LEU A 430 -12.86 11.36 -13.90
CA LEU A 430 -13.90 10.50 -13.37
C LEU A 430 -13.64 9.04 -13.79
N ALA A 431 -13.81 8.09 -12.89
CA ALA A 431 -13.62 6.67 -13.19
C ALA A 431 -14.46 5.77 -12.26
N ASP A 432 -14.63 4.49 -12.61
CA ASP A 432 -15.18 3.52 -11.66
C ASP A 432 -14.13 3.27 -10.56
N ASP A 433 -12.89 3.04 -10.98
CA ASP A 433 -11.67 3.13 -10.18
C ASP A 433 -10.52 3.57 -11.09
N LEU A 434 -9.46 4.18 -10.54
CA LEU A 434 -8.29 4.52 -11.35
C LEU A 434 -7.32 3.35 -11.38
N SER A 435 -7.10 2.79 -12.57
CA SER A 435 -6.07 1.79 -12.74
C SER A 435 -4.67 2.39 -12.54
N PRO A 436 -3.68 1.60 -12.10
CA PRO A 436 -2.29 2.02 -12.01
C PRO A 436 -1.74 2.54 -13.35
N SER A 437 -2.16 1.92 -14.46
CA SER A 437 -1.77 2.33 -15.81
C SER A 437 -2.28 3.72 -16.15
N VAL A 438 -3.53 4.05 -15.82
CA VAL A 438 -4.09 5.41 -15.99
C VAL A 438 -3.36 6.39 -15.09
N THR A 439 -3.09 6.01 -13.84
CA THR A 439 -2.45 6.91 -12.87
C THR A 439 -1.00 7.27 -13.26
N ALA A 440 -0.22 6.34 -13.81
CA ALA A 440 1.13 6.66 -14.30
C ALA A 440 1.16 7.61 -15.49
N GLN A 441 0.05 7.69 -16.23
CA GLN A 441 -0.13 8.56 -17.37
C GLN A 441 -0.64 9.95 -16.99
N ILE A 442 -0.98 10.17 -15.71
CA ILE A 442 -1.43 11.47 -15.21
C ILE A 442 -0.32 12.51 -15.35
N ASP A 443 -0.56 13.49 -16.22
CA ASP A 443 0.19 14.73 -16.25
C ASP A 443 -0.40 15.71 -15.23
N VAL A 444 0.30 15.91 -14.11
CA VAL A 444 -0.08 16.83 -13.02
C VAL A 444 -0.19 18.30 -13.47
N GLN A 445 0.36 18.67 -14.64
CA GLN A 445 0.15 20.00 -15.20
C GLN A 445 -1.26 20.17 -15.77
N ARG A 446 -1.88 19.08 -16.25
CA ARG A 446 -3.19 19.07 -16.90
C ARG A 446 -4.32 18.57 -16.00
N VAL A 447 -4.05 17.52 -15.22
CA VAL A 447 -5.02 16.93 -14.31
C VAL A 447 -4.97 17.67 -12.98
N LYS A 448 -6.12 18.22 -12.57
CA LYS A 448 -6.25 19.00 -11.32
C LYS A 448 -6.78 18.19 -10.15
N GLY A 449 -7.36 17.03 -10.41
CA GLY A 449 -7.88 16.13 -9.38
C GLY A 449 -8.68 14.98 -9.99
N PHE A 450 -9.18 14.09 -9.15
CA PHE A 450 -9.98 12.98 -9.61
C PHE A 450 -11.05 12.52 -8.62
N CYS A 451 -12.10 11.90 -9.16
CA CYS A 451 -13.20 11.33 -8.40
C CYS A 451 -13.54 9.92 -8.90
N THR A 452 -13.58 8.94 -8.00
CA THR A 452 -13.90 7.54 -8.33
C THR A 452 -15.21 7.07 -7.71
N ALA A 453 -15.97 6.28 -8.46
CA ALA A 453 -17.22 5.69 -7.97
C ALA A 453 -16.95 4.67 -6.86
N ARG A 454 -15.88 3.88 -7.00
CA ARG A 454 -15.43 2.85 -6.06
C ARG A 454 -14.07 3.23 -5.45
N GLY A 455 -13.49 2.31 -4.69
CA GLY A 455 -12.23 2.51 -3.97
C GLY A 455 -12.45 3.06 -2.55
N GLY A 456 -11.54 2.75 -1.64
CA GLY A 456 -11.53 3.25 -0.27
C GLY A 456 -10.46 4.31 -0.04
N PRO A 457 -10.47 5.02 1.12
CA PRO A 457 -9.46 6.01 1.47
C PRO A 457 -8.04 5.41 1.60
N THR A 458 -7.95 4.08 1.68
CA THR A 458 -6.72 3.29 1.74
C THR A 458 -6.45 2.52 0.45
N ALA A 459 -7.30 2.65 -0.57
CA ALA A 459 -7.08 2.03 -1.87
C ALA A 459 -5.91 2.69 -2.59
N HIS A 460 -5.35 1.96 -3.56
CA HIS A 460 -4.18 2.37 -4.32
C HIS A 460 -4.33 3.77 -4.93
N THR A 461 -5.50 4.06 -5.49
CA THR A 461 -5.94 5.36 -6.03
C THR A 461 -5.80 6.51 -5.01
N ALA A 462 -6.16 6.27 -3.74
CA ALA A 462 -6.08 7.29 -2.70
C ALA A 462 -4.63 7.55 -2.22
N ILE A 463 -3.76 6.54 -2.28
CA ILE A 463 -2.35 6.71 -1.93
C ILE A 463 -1.63 7.50 -3.04
N LEU A 464 -1.88 7.14 -4.29
CA LEU A 464 -1.34 7.84 -5.46
C LEU A 464 -1.77 9.31 -5.52
N ALA A 465 -3.04 9.61 -5.24
CA ALA A 465 -3.54 10.99 -5.13
C ALA A 465 -2.64 11.86 -4.25
N ARG A 466 -2.30 11.33 -3.07
CA ARG A 466 -1.51 12.02 -2.05
C ARG A 466 -0.04 12.12 -2.44
N ALA A 467 0.50 11.12 -3.13
CA ALA A 467 1.86 11.14 -3.64
C ALA A 467 2.03 12.19 -4.75
N LEU A 468 1.02 12.33 -5.63
CA LEU A 468 0.97 13.32 -6.70
C LEU A 468 0.56 14.72 -6.22
N GLY A 469 0.08 14.86 -4.98
CA GLY A 469 -0.42 16.12 -4.44
C GLY A 469 -1.72 16.61 -5.09
N LEU A 470 -2.50 15.70 -5.69
CA LEU A 470 -3.75 16.02 -6.35
C LEU A 470 -4.94 15.82 -5.38
N PRO A 471 -5.90 16.76 -5.33
CA PRO A 471 -7.17 16.56 -4.64
C PRO A 471 -7.93 15.34 -5.18
N ALA A 472 -8.51 14.54 -4.28
CA ALA A 472 -9.21 13.33 -4.66
C ALA A 472 -10.39 12.97 -3.75
N VAL A 473 -11.46 12.46 -4.39
CA VAL A 473 -12.67 11.93 -3.74
C VAL A 473 -12.90 10.49 -4.22
N VAL A 474 -13.03 9.54 -3.31
CA VAL A 474 -13.23 8.11 -3.65
C VAL A 474 -14.55 7.60 -3.07
N ALA A 475 -15.01 6.41 -3.45
CA ALA A 475 -16.29 5.85 -3.01
C ALA A 475 -17.49 6.79 -3.22
N ALA A 476 -17.49 7.58 -4.29
CA ALA A 476 -18.56 8.54 -4.59
C ALA A 476 -19.81 7.89 -5.24
N GLY A 477 -19.76 6.58 -5.48
CA GLY A 477 -20.86 5.78 -6.01
C GLY A 477 -21.04 5.92 -7.53
N PRO A 478 -21.94 5.09 -8.12
CA PRO A 478 -22.09 4.98 -9.57
C PRO A 478 -22.61 6.26 -10.25
N ALA A 479 -23.14 7.22 -9.47
CA ALA A 479 -23.58 8.51 -9.99
C ALA A 479 -22.46 9.30 -10.67
N VAL A 480 -21.19 9.06 -10.28
CA VAL A 480 -20.01 9.64 -10.93
C VAL A 480 -19.91 9.21 -12.39
N LEU A 481 -20.24 7.96 -12.70
CA LEU A 481 -20.12 7.40 -14.05
C LEU A 481 -21.19 7.92 -15.01
N ALA A 482 -22.30 8.44 -14.47
CA ALA A 482 -23.37 9.06 -15.24
C ALA A 482 -23.08 10.53 -15.58
N ALA A 483 -22.00 11.11 -15.06
CA ALA A 483 -21.62 12.48 -15.35
C ALA A 483 -21.16 12.67 -16.80
N ARG A 484 -21.50 13.81 -17.39
CA ARG A 484 -21.16 14.11 -18.79
C ARG A 484 -19.75 14.70 -18.88
N SER A 485 -18.90 14.08 -19.69
CA SER A 485 -17.58 14.60 -20.05
C SER A 485 -17.71 15.99 -20.70
N GLY A 486 -16.80 16.91 -20.37
CA GLY A 486 -16.79 18.29 -20.85
C GLY A 486 -17.56 19.29 -19.97
N GLU A 487 -18.34 18.85 -18.98
CA GLU A 487 -18.99 19.77 -18.03
C GLU A 487 -17.99 20.34 -17.01
N ARG A 488 -18.23 21.56 -16.55
CA ARG A 488 -17.47 22.19 -15.46
C ARG A 488 -17.87 21.58 -14.12
N ALA A 489 -16.90 21.41 -13.24
CA ALA A 489 -17.13 20.91 -11.89
C ALA A 489 -16.16 21.51 -10.87
N ILE A 490 -16.57 21.46 -9.60
CA ILE A 490 -15.73 21.78 -8.44
C ILE A 490 -15.50 20.47 -7.68
N LEU A 491 -14.24 20.11 -7.46
CA LEU A 491 -13.83 18.97 -6.65
C LEU A 491 -13.30 19.47 -5.30
N ASP A 492 -13.98 19.09 -4.23
CA ASP A 492 -13.61 19.35 -2.84
C ASP A 492 -13.06 18.08 -2.20
N GLY A 493 -11.74 17.93 -2.28
CA GLY A 493 -10.99 16.85 -1.67
C GLY A 493 -10.87 16.96 -0.15
N TYR A 494 -11.27 18.08 0.47
CA TYR A 494 -11.28 18.22 1.93
C TYR A 494 -12.53 17.58 2.54
N ARG A 495 -13.71 17.84 1.95
CA ARG A 495 -15.00 17.32 2.43
C ARG A 495 -15.48 16.07 1.69
N GLY A 496 -14.79 15.66 0.63
CA GLY A 496 -15.17 14.49 -0.15
C GLY A 496 -16.37 14.76 -1.06
N GLN A 497 -16.43 15.93 -1.70
CA GLN A 497 -17.58 16.34 -2.51
C GLN A 497 -17.19 16.68 -3.95
N LEU A 498 -18.07 16.36 -4.90
CA LEU A 498 -17.99 16.76 -6.29
C LEU A 498 -19.28 17.52 -6.67
N HIS A 499 -19.13 18.74 -7.16
CA HIS A 499 -20.23 19.60 -7.60
C HIS A 499 -20.18 19.76 -9.12
N ILE A 500 -21.18 19.24 -9.82
CA ILE A 500 -21.23 19.18 -11.29
C ILE A 500 -22.19 20.23 -11.83
N GLY A 501 -21.77 20.97 -12.86
CA GLY A 501 -22.52 22.08 -13.42
C GLY A 501 -22.79 23.18 -12.37
N PRO A 502 -21.76 23.72 -11.70
CA PRO A 502 -21.92 24.84 -10.78
C PRO A 502 -22.40 26.09 -11.51
N SER A 503 -23.13 26.97 -10.80
CA SER A 503 -23.46 28.31 -11.31
C SER A 503 -22.20 29.18 -11.44
N ASP A 504 -22.27 30.25 -12.23
CA ASP A 504 -21.15 31.20 -12.37
C ASP A 504 -20.78 31.84 -11.01
N GLU A 505 -21.77 32.04 -10.14
CA GLU A 505 -21.56 32.52 -8.77
C GLU A 505 -20.79 31.49 -7.94
N ALA A 506 -21.20 30.21 -7.99
CA ALA A 506 -20.48 29.13 -7.30
C ALA A 506 -19.03 28.97 -7.79
N LEU A 507 -18.79 29.14 -9.09
CA LEU A 507 -17.43 29.14 -9.67
C LEU A 507 -16.60 30.32 -9.15
N ALA A 508 -17.17 31.51 -9.08
CA ALA A 508 -16.49 32.70 -8.56
C ALA A 508 -16.16 32.54 -7.07
N GLN A 509 -17.09 32.01 -6.26
CA GLN A 509 -16.87 31.70 -4.85
C GLN A 509 -15.74 30.67 -4.67
N ALA A 510 -15.77 29.58 -5.44
CA ALA A 510 -14.73 28.55 -5.41
C ALA A 510 -13.37 29.12 -5.80
N GLN A 511 -13.29 29.96 -6.84
CA GLN A 511 -12.03 30.56 -7.27
C GLN A 511 -11.46 31.51 -6.21
N ALA A 512 -12.30 32.37 -5.61
CA ALA A 512 -11.86 33.26 -4.53
C ALA A 512 -11.29 32.49 -3.34
N MET A 513 -11.88 31.34 -3.04
CA MET A 513 -11.45 30.43 -1.98
C MET A 513 -10.13 29.74 -2.30
N ILE A 514 -9.97 29.23 -3.54
CA ILE A 514 -8.69 28.69 -4.04
C ILE A 514 -7.58 29.74 -3.92
N ASP A 515 -7.84 30.97 -4.38
CA ASP A 515 -6.86 32.06 -4.33
C ASP A 515 -6.51 32.45 -2.89
N ARG A 516 -7.47 32.37 -1.97
CA ARG A 516 -7.25 32.61 -0.53
C ARG A 516 -6.36 31.54 0.07
N LEU A 517 -6.64 30.27 -0.20
CA LEU A 517 -5.84 29.13 0.26
C LEU A 517 -4.40 29.19 -0.30
N ALA A 518 -4.25 29.50 -1.59
CA ALA A 518 -2.94 29.63 -2.22
C ALA A 518 -2.13 30.80 -1.64
N ARG A 519 -2.76 31.96 -1.42
CA ARG A 519 -2.12 33.10 -0.75
C ARG A 519 -1.66 32.76 0.66
N ARG A 520 -2.52 32.09 1.44
CA ARG A 520 -2.18 31.62 2.79
C ARG A 520 -0.99 30.66 2.78
N GLN A 521 -0.98 29.65 1.92
CA GLN A 521 0.14 28.70 1.81
C GLN A 521 1.45 29.40 1.40
N ALA A 522 1.37 30.37 0.49
CA ALA A 522 2.55 31.14 0.08
C ALA A 522 3.09 32.00 1.24
N GLU A 523 2.20 32.62 2.02
CA GLU A 523 2.59 33.37 3.23
C GLU A 523 3.22 32.46 4.28
N GLU A 524 2.58 31.33 4.61
CA GLU A 524 3.08 30.32 5.54
C GLU A 524 4.48 29.84 5.13
N ALA A 525 4.67 29.51 3.84
CA ALA A 525 5.96 29.10 3.30
C ALA A 525 7.04 30.19 3.44
N ARG A 526 6.67 31.46 3.24
CA ARG A 526 7.58 32.60 3.35
C ARG A 526 7.99 32.88 4.80
N SER A 527 7.08 32.73 5.76
CA SER A 527 7.36 33.01 7.18
C SER A 527 7.85 31.81 7.98
N ARG A 528 7.83 30.58 7.44
CA ARG A 528 8.10 29.35 8.21
C ARG A 528 9.41 29.37 9.01
N LEU A 529 10.48 29.94 8.47
CA LEU A 529 11.78 30.02 9.14
C LEU A 529 11.89 31.14 10.18
N GLN A 530 10.94 32.07 10.23
CA GLN A 530 10.93 33.15 11.21
C GLN A 530 10.47 32.60 12.57
N PRO A 531 11.08 33.00 13.71
CA PRO A 531 10.59 32.64 15.03
C PRO A 531 9.14 33.08 15.26
N VAL A 532 8.41 32.44 16.17
CA VAL A 532 7.09 32.96 16.56
C VAL A 532 7.26 34.09 17.56
N THR A 533 6.84 35.27 17.15
CA THR A 533 6.66 36.44 18.01
C THR A 533 5.29 37.02 17.69
N THR A 534 4.44 37.08 18.70
CA THR A 534 3.11 37.73 18.64
C THR A 534 3.25 39.23 18.39
N LEU A 535 2.15 39.90 18.02
CA LEU A 535 2.16 41.33 17.69
C LEU A 535 2.60 42.24 18.85
N ASP A 536 2.40 41.78 20.09
CA ASP A 536 2.81 42.45 21.33
C ASP A 536 4.15 41.92 21.89
N GLY A 537 4.93 41.20 21.07
CA GLY A 537 6.33 40.87 21.37
C GLY A 537 6.54 39.60 22.19
N HIS A 538 5.51 38.82 22.49
CA HIS A 538 5.66 37.55 23.20
C HIS A 538 6.17 36.44 22.28
N GLY A 539 7.27 35.80 22.66
CA GLY A 539 7.86 34.66 21.96
C GLY A 539 7.25 33.34 22.38
N LEU A 540 7.11 32.41 21.43
CA LEU A 540 6.64 31.04 21.67
C LEU A 540 7.54 30.07 20.91
N GLU A 541 8.01 29.01 21.58
CA GLU A 541 8.84 28.00 20.92
C GLU A 541 7.96 27.05 20.09
N ILE A 542 8.31 26.86 18.82
CA ILE A 542 7.63 25.90 17.94
C ILE A 542 8.57 24.75 17.64
N ALA A 543 8.21 23.57 18.13
CA ALA A 543 9.01 22.37 18.06
C ALA A 543 8.36 21.29 17.17
N ALA A 544 9.13 20.26 16.83
CA ALA A 544 8.64 19.12 16.05
C ALA A 544 8.56 17.84 16.88
N ASN A 545 7.51 17.06 16.63
CA ASN A 545 7.41 15.66 17.01
C ASN A 545 8.11 14.81 15.94
N VAL A 546 9.20 14.14 16.31
CA VAL A 546 9.97 13.26 15.42
C VAL A 546 10.36 11.98 16.14
N ASN A 547 10.65 10.92 15.40
CA ASN A 547 11.06 9.64 15.98
C ASN A 547 12.49 9.27 15.58
N LYS A 548 12.96 9.68 14.40
CA LYS A 548 14.26 9.25 13.85
C LYS A 548 15.14 10.42 13.37
N PRO A 549 16.48 10.26 13.34
CA PRO A 549 17.39 11.31 12.91
C PRO A 549 17.10 11.88 11.52
N GLU A 550 16.65 11.04 10.58
CA GLU A 550 16.41 11.45 9.19
C GLU A 550 15.23 12.43 9.06
N GLN A 551 14.35 12.49 10.07
CA GLN A 551 13.20 13.40 10.08
C GLN A 551 13.58 14.82 10.52
N VAL A 552 14.73 14.99 11.19
CA VAL A 552 15.15 16.28 11.76
C VAL A 552 15.36 17.32 10.67
N ALA A 553 16.08 16.97 9.59
CA ALA A 553 16.32 17.90 8.47
C ALA A 553 15.00 18.47 7.92
N LYS A 554 14.01 17.61 7.65
CA LYS A 554 12.70 18.05 7.16
C LYS A 554 11.95 18.93 8.17
N ALA A 555 12.06 18.64 9.47
CA ALA A 555 11.46 19.45 10.52
C ALA A 555 12.07 20.87 10.56
N LEU A 556 13.40 20.97 10.49
CA LEU A 556 14.11 22.24 10.45
C LEU A 556 13.79 23.04 9.17
N ASP A 557 13.66 22.38 8.02
CA ASP A 557 13.27 23.03 6.75
C ASP A 557 11.86 23.64 6.79
N GLN A 558 10.96 23.05 7.60
CA GLN A 558 9.63 23.58 7.89
C GLN A 558 9.62 24.64 9.00
N GLY A 559 10.77 24.91 9.62
CA GLY A 559 10.92 25.96 10.63
C GLY A 559 10.75 25.50 12.07
N ALA A 560 10.89 24.21 12.37
CA ALA A 560 11.01 23.75 13.74
C ALA A 560 12.22 24.40 14.43
N GLU A 561 12.04 24.86 15.66
CA GLU A 561 13.08 25.50 16.44
C GLU A 561 13.86 24.48 17.28
N SER A 562 13.19 23.39 17.66
CA SER A 562 13.70 22.25 18.44
C SER A 562 12.88 20.98 18.18
N VAL A 563 13.21 19.89 18.89
CA VAL A 563 12.35 18.70 19.00
C VAL A 563 11.77 18.63 20.40
N GLY A 564 10.47 18.91 20.52
CA GLY A 564 9.74 18.91 21.79
C GLY A 564 9.20 17.54 22.19
N LEU A 565 9.23 16.58 21.25
CA LEU A 565 8.95 15.18 21.54
C LEU A 565 9.69 14.25 20.56
N MET A 566 10.63 13.49 21.10
CA MET A 566 11.09 12.25 20.53
C MET A 566 10.42 11.06 21.21
N ARG A 567 9.59 10.33 20.46
CA ARG A 567 9.01 9.06 20.93
C ARG A 567 10.03 7.96 20.78
N THR A 568 10.21 7.13 21.81
CA THR A 568 11.21 6.07 21.82
C THR A 568 10.65 4.68 21.51
N GLU A 569 9.33 4.54 21.50
CA GLU A 569 8.68 3.24 21.26
C GLU A 569 9.06 2.58 19.93
N PHE A 570 9.37 3.36 18.89
CA PHE A 570 9.80 2.81 17.60
C PHE A 570 11.07 1.96 17.72
N LEU A 571 11.94 2.24 18.70
CA LEU A 571 13.14 1.45 18.92
C LEU A 571 12.82 0.01 19.29
N PHE A 572 11.69 -0.20 19.96
CA PHE A 572 11.21 -1.49 20.43
C PHE A 572 10.26 -2.10 19.40
N LEU A 573 9.36 -1.29 18.81
CA LEU A 573 8.37 -1.80 17.85
C LEU A 573 8.99 -2.29 16.53
N GLU A 574 10.11 -1.71 16.09
CA GLU A 574 10.76 -2.05 14.81
C GLU A 574 11.82 -3.16 14.92
N ARG A 575 11.88 -3.88 16.05
CA ARG A 575 12.87 -4.93 16.32
C ARG A 575 12.21 -6.21 16.84
N ASP A 576 12.90 -7.33 16.70
CA ASP A 576 12.48 -8.63 17.23
C ASP A 576 13.07 -8.90 18.63
N HIS A 577 13.85 -7.97 19.16
CA HIS A 577 14.51 -8.03 20.46
C HIS A 577 14.44 -6.68 21.18
N VAL A 578 14.63 -6.72 22.51
CA VAL A 578 14.73 -5.51 23.33
C VAL A 578 16.04 -4.78 22.99
N PRO A 579 15.99 -3.51 22.53
CA PRO A 579 17.19 -2.77 22.13
C PRO A 579 18.10 -2.54 23.33
N ASP A 580 19.38 -2.88 23.17
CA ASP A 580 20.37 -2.70 24.24
C ASP A 580 20.78 -1.23 24.44
N GLU A 581 21.62 -0.96 25.44
CA GLU A 581 22.10 0.40 25.74
C GLU A 581 22.81 1.06 24.55
N GLU A 582 23.61 0.30 23.79
CA GLU A 582 24.42 0.85 22.70
C GLU A 582 23.55 1.18 21.48
N GLU A 583 22.62 0.29 21.13
CA GLU A 583 21.63 0.53 20.08
C GLU A 583 20.82 1.79 20.36
N GLN A 584 20.36 1.97 21.60
CA GLN A 584 19.63 3.16 22.02
C GLN A 584 20.52 4.41 22.01
N PHE A 585 21.76 4.31 22.53
CA PHE A 585 22.71 5.42 22.59
C PHE A 585 23.02 5.98 21.19
N VAL A 586 23.27 5.10 20.20
CA VAL A 586 23.55 5.50 18.82
C VAL A 586 22.43 6.38 18.28
N VAL A 587 21.18 5.95 18.46
CA VAL A 587 20.02 6.70 17.93
C VAL A 587 19.83 8.03 18.65
N TYR A 588 19.95 8.07 19.98
CA TYR A 588 19.84 9.32 20.75
C TYR A 588 20.97 10.30 20.40
N ARG A 589 22.21 9.82 20.28
CA ARG A 589 23.37 10.61 19.85
C ARG A 589 23.16 11.20 18.47
N ASP A 590 22.71 10.38 17.52
CA ASP A 590 22.53 10.82 16.13
C ASP A 590 21.40 11.85 16.01
N MET A 591 20.34 11.73 16.82
CA MET A 591 19.31 12.76 16.97
C MET A 591 19.87 14.08 17.50
N VAL A 592 20.65 14.05 18.59
CA VAL A 592 21.29 15.24 19.17
C VAL A 592 22.21 15.92 18.16
N ARG A 593 23.01 15.14 17.42
CA ARG A 593 23.92 15.66 16.38
C ARG A 593 23.16 16.26 15.20
N ALA A 594 22.08 15.61 14.74
CA ALA A 594 21.25 16.12 13.66
C ALA A 594 20.61 17.48 13.99
N LEU A 595 20.34 17.75 15.27
CA LEU A 595 19.80 19.03 15.74
C LEU A 595 20.83 20.17 15.82
N GLY A 596 22.12 19.88 15.65
CA GLY A 596 23.16 20.91 15.52
C GLY A 596 23.23 21.88 16.70
N GLY A 597 22.98 21.40 17.93
CA GLY A 597 22.97 22.21 19.15
C GLY A 597 21.61 22.80 19.54
N ARG A 598 20.53 22.47 18.83
CA ARG A 598 19.15 22.78 19.25
C ARG A 598 18.64 21.74 20.27
N PRO A 599 17.71 22.12 21.17
CA PRO A 599 17.19 21.21 22.20
C PRO A 599 16.51 19.97 21.62
N LEU A 600 16.73 18.84 22.29
CA LEU A 600 16.02 17.58 22.08
C LEU A 600 15.31 17.16 23.36
N ILE A 601 14.00 16.96 23.34
CA ILE A 601 13.24 16.33 24.42
C ILE A 601 12.97 14.88 24.08
N VAL A 602 13.60 13.95 24.80
CA VAL A 602 13.36 12.51 24.64
C VAL A 602 12.38 12.00 25.69
N ARG A 603 11.30 11.38 25.23
CA ARG A 603 10.35 10.69 26.11
C ARG A 603 10.80 9.27 26.34
N THR A 604 10.91 8.84 27.60
CA THR A 604 11.18 7.43 27.91
C THR A 604 10.09 6.51 27.38
N LEU A 605 10.34 5.21 27.41
CA LEU A 605 9.48 4.19 26.84
C LEU A 605 8.01 4.34 27.31
N ASP A 606 7.10 4.50 26.36
CA ASP A 606 5.64 4.50 26.58
C ASP A 606 4.97 3.40 25.76
N ILE A 607 5.16 2.18 26.23
CA ILE A 607 4.56 0.96 25.68
C ILE A 607 3.58 0.37 26.70
N GLY A 608 2.56 -0.30 26.18
CA GLY A 608 1.33 -0.69 26.89
C GLY A 608 0.14 0.16 26.41
N GLY A 609 -1.07 -0.32 26.63
CA GLY A 609 -2.25 0.18 25.91
C GLY A 609 -2.51 -0.62 24.63
N ASP A 610 -2.54 0.08 23.50
CA ASP A 610 -2.79 -0.45 22.17
C ASP A 610 -1.54 -1.05 21.50
N LYS A 611 -0.35 -0.64 21.95
CA LYS A 611 0.94 -1.05 21.38
C LYS A 611 1.40 -2.36 22.02
N GLN A 612 1.12 -3.50 21.39
CA GLN A 612 1.65 -4.79 21.82
C GLN A 612 3.02 -5.05 21.20
N VAL A 613 4.00 -5.37 22.05
CA VAL A 613 5.36 -5.77 21.62
C VAL A 613 5.56 -7.22 22.01
N PRO A 614 5.49 -8.17 21.04
CA PRO A 614 5.50 -9.60 21.35
C PRO A 614 6.72 -10.05 22.16
N HIS A 615 7.90 -9.49 21.92
CA HIS A 615 9.14 -9.88 22.59
C HIS A 615 9.33 -9.27 24.00
N LEU A 616 8.38 -8.46 24.49
CA LEU A 616 8.43 -7.94 25.88
C LEU A 616 7.71 -8.83 26.89
N ASP A 617 6.95 -9.83 26.42
CA ASP A 617 6.16 -10.76 27.24
C ASP A 617 5.30 -10.03 28.29
N LEU A 618 4.65 -8.94 27.88
CA LEU A 618 3.77 -8.17 28.77
C LEU A 618 2.49 -8.97 29.09
N PRO A 619 2.01 -8.93 30.34
CA PRO A 619 0.76 -9.60 30.70
C PRO A 619 -0.42 -8.98 29.93
N VAL A 620 -1.37 -9.83 29.53
CA VAL A 620 -2.63 -9.37 28.93
C VAL A 620 -3.49 -8.74 30.03
N GLU A 621 -3.92 -7.51 29.81
CA GLU A 621 -4.77 -6.76 30.74
C GLU A 621 -6.16 -6.53 30.13
N GLU A 622 -7.21 -6.50 30.97
CA GLU A 622 -8.58 -6.18 30.51
C GLU A 622 -8.68 -4.75 29.98
N ASN A 623 -7.96 -3.81 30.61
CA ASN A 623 -7.94 -2.40 30.23
C ASN A 623 -6.50 -1.92 30.07
N PRO A 624 -5.84 -2.21 28.93
CA PRO A 624 -4.44 -1.88 28.72
C PRO A 624 -4.12 -0.38 28.87
N PHE A 625 -5.08 0.48 28.51
CA PHE A 625 -4.93 1.92 28.69
C PHE A 625 -4.90 2.35 30.17
N LEU A 626 -5.41 1.55 31.10
CA LEU A 626 -5.41 1.86 32.54
C LEU A 626 -4.36 1.05 33.32
N GLY A 627 -3.59 0.20 32.63
CA GLY A 627 -2.73 -0.81 33.24
C GLY A 627 -1.24 -0.46 33.31
N LEU A 628 -0.39 -1.49 33.15
CA LEU A 628 1.06 -1.41 33.29
C LEU A 628 1.74 -0.84 32.03
N ARG A 629 1.81 0.48 31.95
CA ARG A 629 2.41 1.21 30.81
C ARG A 629 3.24 2.42 31.23
N GLY A 630 4.04 2.93 30.28
CA GLY A 630 4.84 4.15 30.47
C GLY A 630 5.77 4.07 31.68
N ALA A 631 5.80 5.13 32.49
CA ALA A 631 6.62 5.17 33.72
C ALA A 631 6.41 3.98 34.66
N ARG A 632 5.19 3.44 34.76
CA ARG A 632 4.90 2.30 35.64
C ARG A 632 5.58 1.03 35.16
N LEU A 633 5.57 0.81 33.83
CA LEU A 633 6.29 -0.30 33.22
C LEU A 633 7.80 -0.14 33.45
N CYS A 634 8.36 1.04 33.19
CA CYS A 634 9.79 1.31 33.45
C CYS A 634 10.18 1.08 34.92
N LEU A 635 9.35 1.50 35.87
CA LEU A 635 9.59 1.28 37.29
C LEU A 635 9.45 -0.18 37.74
N ALA A 636 8.74 -1.02 36.96
CA ALA A 636 8.54 -2.44 37.23
C ALA A 636 9.58 -3.34 36.53
N ARG A 637 10.19 -2.87 35.44
CA ARG A 637 11.10 -3.63 34.57
C ARG A 637 12.43 -2.88 34.40
N ASP A 638 13.37 -3.13 35.31
CA ASP A 638 14.72 -2.54 35.28
C ASP A 638 15.50 -2.91 33.99
N ASP A 639 15.21 -4.06 33.39
CA ASP A 639 15.76 -4.49 32.11
C ASP A 639 15.37 -3.57 30.93
N LEU A 640 14.27 -2.81 31.06
CA LEU A 640 13.86 -1.80 30.08
C LEU A 640 14.35 -0.41 30.47
N MET A 641 14.25 -0.07 31.76
CA MET A 641 14.56 1.28 32.24
C MET A 641 16.06 1.57 32.28
N LEU A 642 16.88 0.67 32.82
CA LEU A 642 18.31 0.94 33.05
C LEU A 642 19.08 1.13 31.74
N PRO A 643 18.94 0.28 30.70
CA PRO A 643 19.61 0.50 29.42
C PRO A 643 19.22 1.83 28.79
N GLN A 644 17.92 2.20 28.85
CA GLN A 644 17.44 3.45 28.28
C GLN A 644 18.00 4.67 29.02
N LEU A 645 17.96 4.70 30.36
CA LEU A 645 18.51 5.81 31.14
C LEU A 645 20.02 5.97 30.92
N ARG A 646 20.76 4.86 30.88
CA ARG A 646 22.22 4.88 30.63
C ARG A 646 22.55 5.44 29.25
N ALA A 647 21.84 4.99 28.22
CA ALA A 647 21.96 5.51 26.87
C ALA A 647 21.67 7.01 26.78
N LEU A 648 20.63 7.49 27.46
CA LEU A 648 20.26 8.91 27.48
C LEU A 648 21.28 9.78 28.21
N VAL A 649 21.80 9.32 29.37
CA VAL A 649 22.85 10.04 30.12
C VAL A 649 24.13 10.18 29.30
N ARG A 650 24.51 9.12 28.56
CA ARG A 650 25.62 9.15 27.61
C ARG A 650 25.34 10.11 26.46
N ALA A 651 24.18 10.03 25.82
CA ALA A 651 23.81 10.88 24.69
C ALA A 651 23.72 12.37 25.07
N ALA A 652 23.33 12.69 26.31
CA ALA A 652 23.32 14.06 26.81
C ALA A 652 24.71 14.70 26.89
N GLN A 653 25.80 13.94 26.85
CA GLN A 653 27.15 14.52 26.76
C GLN A 653 27.46 15.10 25.38
N GLU A 654 26.68 14.73 24.36
CA GLU A 654 26.91 15.13 22.97
C GLU A 654 26.18 16.44 22.60
N GLY A 655 25.27 16.93 23.46
CA GLY A 655 24.50 18.15 23.19
C GLY A 655 23.30 18.35 24.13
N PRO A 656 22.44 19.35 23.86
CA PRO A 656 21.31 19.68 24.72
C PRO A 656 20.18 18.65 24.59
N LEU A 657 20.14 17.72 25.54
CA LEU A 657 19.10 16.71 25.69
C LEU A 657 18.35 16.94 27.01
N SER A 658 17.02 16.92 26.94
CA SER A 658 16.10 16.89 28.08
C SER A 658 15.40 15.54 28.12
N LEU A 659 15.14 15.05 29.32
CA LEU A 659 14.45 13.78 29.57
C LEU A 659 13.02 14.04 30.01
N MET A 660 12.07 13.27 29.49
CA MET A 660 10.66 13.35 29.89
C MET A 660 10.09 11.96 30.20
N PHE A 661 9.41 11.83 31.34
CA PHE A 661 8.72 10.59 31.72
C PHE A 661 7.21 10.62 31.38
N PRO A 662 6.67 9.60 30.70
CA PRO A 662 5.25 9.47 30.36
C PRO A 662 4.42 8.87 31.51
N MET A 663 3.09 9.01 31.44
CA MET A 663 2.10 8.33 32.27
C MET A 663 2.26 8.57 33.78
N ILE A 664 2.80 9.73 34.17
CA ILE A 664 2.92 10.12 35.56
C ILE A 664 1.53 10.40 36.13
N SER A 665 1.23 9.81 37.27
CA SER A 665 -0.04 9.95 37.97
C SER A 665 0.11 10.39 39.42
N THR A 666 1.30 10.18 40.02
CA THR A 666 1.61 10.47 41.42
C THR A 666 2.97 11.11 41.58
N LEU A 667 3.18 11.79 42.72
CA LEU A 667 4.48 12.37 43.06
C LEU A 667 5.55 11.30 43.40
N ASP A 668 5.13 10.15 43.92
CA ASP A 668 6.05 9.06 44.26
C ASP A 668 6.77 8.51 43.02
N GLU A 669 6.02 8.31 41.92
CA GLU A 669 6.58 7.90 40.63
C GLU A 669 7.69 8.86 40.19
N VAL A 670 7.47 10.18 40.28
CA VAL A 670 8.48 11.20 39.92
C VAL A 670 9.73 11.08 40.79
N ARG A 671 9.58 10.89 42.11
CA ARG A 671 10.72 10.77 43.03
C ARG A 671 11.56 9.55 42.70
N ARG A 672 10.92 8.38 42.54
CA ARG A 672 11.59 7.12 42.21
C ARG A 672 12.32 7.18 40.86
N LEU A 673 11.71 7.80 39.84
CA LEU A 673 12.34 7.97 38.53
C LEU A 673 13.57 8.89 38.59
N ARG A 674 13.51 9.96 39.38
CA ARG A 674 14.65 10.86 39.60
C ARG A 674 15.78 10.18 40.38
N GLU A 675 15.44 9.39 41.40
CA GLU A 675 16.41 8.59 42.15
C GLU A 675 17.14 7.62 41.21
N ARG A 676 16.40 6.88 40.37
CA ARG A 676 16.98 5.97 39.37
C ARG A 676 17.88 6.69 38.36
N LEU A 677 17.48 7.87 37.88
CA LEU A 677 18.34 8.68 37.01
C LEU A 677 19.64 9.08 37.72
N ALA A 678 19.55 9.55 38.97
CA ALA A 678 20.73 9.95 39.75
C ALA A 678 21.67 8.77 40.02
N GLU A 679 21.13 7.60 40.36
CA GLU A 679 21.89 6.35 40.51
C GLU A 679 22.64 5.99 39.21
N VAL A 680 21.97 6.10 38.07
CA VAL A 680 22.59 5.85 36.76
C VAL A 680 23.69 6.86 36.46
N GLN A 681 23.45 8.15 36.67
CA GLN A 681 24.46 9.21 36.49
C GLN A 681 25.70 8.95 37.35
N GLN A 682 25.50 8.62 38.63
CA GLN A 682 26.58 8.28 39.55
C GLN A 682 27.36 7.04 39.11
N SER A 683 26.65 5.99 38.67
CA SER A 683 27.28 4.73 38.21
C SER A 683 28.14 4.91 36.96
N LEU A 684 27.82 5.90 36.13
CA LEU A 684 28.55 6.24 34.90
C LEU A 684 29.68 7.25 35.15
N GLY A 685 29.81 7.81 36.35
CA GLY A 685 30.73 8.93 36.59
C GLY A 685 30.31 10.23 35.89
N LEU A 686 29.03 10.35 35.54
CA LEU A 686 28.44 11.45 34.77
C LEU A 686 27.41 12.24 35.60
N ALA A 687 27.50 12.18 36.93
CA ALA A 687 26.77 13.10 37.78
C ALA A 687 27.27 14.55 37.56
N PRO A 688 26.42 15.58 37.72
CA PRO A 688 26.82 16.97 37.55
C PRO A 688 28.06 17.37 38.38
N GLU A 689 28.15 16.87 39.61
CA GLU A 689 29.29 17.05 40.52
C GLU A 689 30.58 16.33 40.05
N GLN A 690 30.45 15.37 39.14
CA GLN A 690 31.56 14.64 38.51
C GLN A 690 31.92 15.22 37.12
N GLY A 691 31.33 16.36 36.73
CA GLY A 691 31.57 17.01 35.44
C GLY A 691 30.63 16.57 34.32
N GLY A 692 29.62 15.74 34.61
CA GLY A 692 28.60 15.38 33.63
C GLY A 692 27.66 16.56 33.31
N ARG A 693 27.13 16.60 32.08
CA ARG A 693 26.15 17.63 31.69
C ARG A 693 24.87 17.49 32.53
N ARG A 694 24.34 18.62 33.03
CA ARG A 694 23.00 18.69 33.65
C ARG A 694 21.92 18.35 32.61
N ILE A 695 21.08 17.37 32.92
CA ILE A 695 19.96 16.93 32.08
C ILE A 695 18.67 17.50 32.70
N PRO A 696 17.96 18.42 32.02
CA PRO A 696 16.63 18.84 32.45
C PRO A 696 15.67 17.66 32.46
N VAL A 697 14.91 17.51 33.55
CA VAL A 697 13.95 16.41 33.72
C VAL A 697 12.54 16.97 33.76
N GLY A 698 11.71 16.60 32.80
CA GLY A 698 10.30 16.91 32.75
C GLY A 698 9.42 15.67 32.90
N ILE A 699 8.12 15.91 32.95
CA ILE A 699 7.11 14.85 32.93
C ILE A 699 6.01 15.19 31.92
N MET A 700 5.42 14.16 31.35
CA MET A 700 4.23 14.31 30.53
C MET A 700 3.01 14.44 31.43
N ILE A 701 2.24 15.52 31.25
CA ILE A 701 0.95 15.72 31.91
C ILE A 701 -0.13 15.19 30.97
N GLU A 702 -0.44 13.90 31.15
CA GLU A 702 -1.43 13.20 30.33
C GLU A 702 -2.44 12.41 31.17
N VAL A 703 -2.26 12.37 32.49
CA VAL A 703 -3.22 11.80 33.44
C VAL A 703 -3.90 12.95 34.20
N PRO A 704 -5.24 12.97 34.34
CA PRO A 704 -5.94 14.05 35.04
C PRO A 704 -5.44 14.31 36.46
N SER A 705 -5.05 13.27 37.20
CA SER A 705 -4.46 13.42 38.54
C SER A 705 -3.17 14.24 38.53
N ALA A 706 -2.34 14.12 37.49
CA ALA A 706 -1.12 14.90 37.36
C ALA A 706 -1.40 16.37 37.04
N ALA A 707 -2.40 16.66 36.19
CA ALA A 707 -2.84 18.04 35.95
C ALA A 707 -3.40 18.68 37.23
N MET A 708 -4.19 17.93 38.00
CA MET A 708 -4.73 18.39 39.28
C MET A 708 -3.64 18.64 40.34
N MET A 709 -2.54 17.89 40.29
CA MET A 709 -1.38 17.99 41.18
C MET A 709 -0.20 18.79 40.60
N ALA A 710 -0.41 19.55 39.53
CA ALA A 710 0.67 20.20 38.79
C ALA A 710 1.53 21.13 39.66
N ASP A 711 0.93 21.83 40.63
CA ASP A 711 1.68 22.68 41.58
C ASP A 711 2.66 21.85 42.43
N ARG A 712 2.23 20.69 42.94
CA ARG A 712 3.08 19.80 43.73
C ARG A 712 4.15 19.12 42.89
N LEU A 713 3.81 18.71 41.67
CA LEU A 713 4.76 18.06 40.76
C LEU A 713 5.84 19.05 40.25
N ALA A 714 5.48 20.31 40.01
CA ALA A 714 6.38 21.33 39.46
C ALA A 714 7.56 21.67 40.38
N ALA A 715 7.44 21.40 41.68
CA ALA A 715 8.54 21.53 42.63
C ALA A 715 9.67 20.52 42.38
N HIS A 716 9.40 19.41 41.69
CA HIS A 716 10.30 18.27 41.53
C HIS A 716 10.82 18.06 40.10
N VAL A 717 10.33 18.83 39.13
CA VAL A 717 10.71 18.73 37.72
C VAL A 717 11.09 20.09 37.17
N ASP A 718 11.77 20.10 36.02
CA ASP A 718 12.21 21.31 35.33
C ASP A 718 11.15 21.87 34.38
N PHE A 719 10.28 21.00 33.85
CA PHE A 719 9.22 21.37 32.91
C PHE A 719 8.09 20.34 32.84
N PHE A 720 6.98 20.72 32.22
CA PHE A 720 5.92 19.83 31.81
C PHE A 720 5.75 19.82 30.30
N SER A 721 5.31 18.69 29.74
CA SER A 721 4.72 18.67 28.40
C SER A 721 3.35 18.00 28.45
N ILE A 722 2.32 18.62 27.92
CA ILE A 722 0.96 18.08 27.98
C ILE A 722 0.74 17.12 26.79
N GLY A 723 0.42 15.87 27.10
CA GLY A 723 -0.03 14.87 26.14
C GLY A 723 -1.54 14.95 25.96
N THR A 724 -2.05 15.93 25.18
CA THR A 724 -3.50 16.19 25.08
C THR A 724 -4.30 14.99 24.58
N ASN A 725 -3.68 14.12 23.80
CA ASN A 725 -4.22 12.86 23.32
C ASN A 725 -4.74 11.97 24.47
N ASP A 726 -3.85 11.56 25.36
CA ASP A 726 -4.16 10.66 26.46
C ASP A 726 -4.89 11.44 27.58
N LEU A 727 -4.58 12.73 27.78
CA LEU A 727 -5.33 13.59 28.69
C LEU A 727 -6.82 13.66 28.31
N THR A 728 -7.14 13.83 27.03
CA THR A 728 -8.53 13.85 26.53
C THR A 728 -9.22 12.53 26.83
N GLN A 729 -8.55 11.41 26.50
CA GLN A 729 -9.08 10.07 26.71
C GLN A 729 -9.41 9.82 28.18
N TYR A 730 -8.52 10.13 29.11
CA TYR A 730 -8.76 9.90 30.53
C TYR A 730 -9.68 10.94 31.17
N ALA A 731 -9.64 12.19 30.74
CA ALA A 731 -10.51 13.24 31.27
C ALA A 731 -11.98 13.04 30.87
N LEU A 732 -12.21 12.55 29.64
CA LEU A 732 -13.55 12.26 29.13
C LEU A 732 -13.98 10.80 29.31
N ALA A 733 -13.07 9.94 29.79
CA ALA A 733 -13.27 8.50 29.89
C ALA A 733 -13.70 7.84 28.56
N VAL A 734 -13.04 8.24 27.47
CA VAL A 734 -13.35 7.79 26.10
C VAL A 734 -12.11 7.16 25.46
N ASP A 735 -12.21 5.89 25.07
CA ASP A 735 -11.21 5.25 24.22
C ASP A 735 -11.32 5.77 22.78
N ARG A 736 -10.29 6.49 22.34
CA ARG A 736 -10.20 7.06 21.00
C ARG A 736 -10.04 6.02 19.89
N GLN A 737 -9.70 4.78 20.22
CA GLN A 737 -9.64 3.67 19.26
C GLN A 737 -10.97 2.93 19.12
N HIS A 738 -11.90 3.18 20.05
CA HIS A 738 -13.21 2.56 19.99
C HIS A 738 -14.03 3.17 18.84
N PRO A 739 -14.47 2.38 17.83
CA PRO A 739 -15.07 2.91 16.60
C PRO A 739 -16.28 3.83 16.81
N GLN A 740 -17.08 3.56 17.84
CA GLN A 740 -18.28 4.35 18.16
C GLN A 740 -18.02 5.55 19.07
N LEU A 741 -16.94 5.51 19.87
CA LEU A 741 -16.67 6.55 20.87
C LEU A 741 -15.58 7.53 20.41
N ALA A 742 -14.81 7.19 19.39
CA ALA A 742 -13.74 8.02 18.86
C ALA A 742 -14.19 9.46 18.50
N THR A 743 -15.45 9.63 18.09
CA THR A 743 -16.04 10.96 17.80
C THR A 743 -16.28 11.81 19.04
N MET A 744 -16.37 11.19 20.23
CA MET A 744 -16.53 11.88 21.51
C MET A 744 -15.19 12.31 22.12
N ALA A 745 -14.06 11.82 21.61
CA ALA A 745 -12.72 12.20 22.07
C ALA A 745 -12.34 13.59 21.55
N ASP A 746 -12.78 14.64 22.25
CA ASP A 746 -12.56 16.02 21.85
C ASP A 746 -11.54 16.75 22.74
N SER A 747 -10.37 17.06 22.18
CA SER A 747 -9.32 17.82 22.88
C SER A 747 -9.65 19.31 23.08
N LEU A 748 -10.64 19.86 22.36
CA LEU A 748 -11.16 21.21 22.59
C LEU A 748 -12.25 21.26 23.66
N HIS A 749 -12.65 20.12 24.22
CA HIS A 749 -13.66 20.09 25.27
C HIS A 749 -13.23 21.00 26.46
N PRO A 750 -14.12 21.85 27.00
CA PRO A 750 -13.78 22.79 28.09
C PRO A 750 -13.13 22.13 29.30
N ALA A 751 -13.53 20.90 29.66
CA ALA A 751 -12.87 20.14 30.74
C ALA A 751 -11.38 19.88 30.48
N VAL A 752 -10.98 19.55 29.24
CA VAL A 752 -9.57 19.33 28.88
C VAL A 752 -8.81 20.65 28.91
N LEU A 753 -9.39 21.72 28.37
CA LEU A 753 -8.79 23.07 28.39
C LEU A 753 -8.59 23.59 29.82
N ARG A 754 -9.52 23.31 30.74
CA ARG A 754 -9.39 23.64 32.17
C ARG A 754 -8.25 22.87 32.84
N LEU A 755 -8.04 21.60 32.50
CA LEU A 755 -6.88 20.82 32.99
C LEU A 755 -5.56 21.38 32.45
N VAL A 756 -5.52 21.83 31.19
CA VAL A 756 -4.37 22.55 30.62
C VAL A 756 -4.10 23.84 31.40
N ALA A 757 -5.13 24.68 31.60
CA ALA A 757 -5.01 25.93 32.37
C ALA A 757 -4.47 25.67 33.79
N GLN A 758 -5.03 24.68 34.48
CA GLN A 758 -4.59 24.29 35.83
C GLN A 758 -3.13 23.82 35.84
N THR A 759 -2.69 23.09 34.81
CA THR A 759 -1.30 22.66 34.66
C THR A 759 -0.35 23.84 34.50
N VAL A 760 -0.71 24.81 33.65
CA VAL A 760 0.08 26.03 33.43
C VAL A 760 0.17 26.87 34.72
N ASP A 761 -0.95 27.06 35.42
CA ASP A 761 -0.97 27.80 36.68
C ASP A 761 -0.15 27.10 37.77
N GLY A 762 -0.22 25.77 37.86
CA GLY A 762 0.58 24.96 38.77
C GLY A 762 2.08 25.09 38.50
N ALA A 763 2.49 25.01 37.24
CA ALA A 763 3.88 25.18 36.81
C ALA A 763 4.42 26.59 37.11
N ARG A 764 3.61 27.62 36.83
CA ARG A 764 3.97 29.02 37.04
C ARG A 764 4.34 29.34 38.50
N ARG A 765 3.68 28.70 39.48
CA ARG A 765 3.98 28.86 40.91
C ARG A 765 5.42 28.49 41.28
N HIS A 766 6.06 27.63 40.48
CA HIS A 766 7.43 27.18 40.67
C HIS A 766 8.39 27.68 39.59
N GLY A 767 7.97 28.65 38.76
CA GLY A 767 8.78 29.15 37.65
C GLY A 767 9.12 28.09 36.62
N ARG A 768 8.27 27.07 36.46
CA ARG A 768 8.43 26.01 35.45
C ARG A 768 7.66 26.35 34.19
N TRP A 769 8.20 25.94 33.05
CA TRP A 769 7.57 26.13 31.76
C TRP A 769 6.74 24.91 31.38
N VAL A 770 5.76 25.12 30.50
CA VAL A 770 4.84 24.08 30.01
C VAL A 770 4.85 24.07 28.50
N GLY A 771 5.14 22.91 27.92
CA GLY A 771 4.95 22.61 26.51
C GLY A 771 3.71 21.77 26.25
N VAL A 772 3.35 21.58 24.98
CA VAL A 772 2.30 20.66 24.54
C VAL A 772 2.78 19.89 23.32
N CYS A 773 2.75 18.56 23.38
CA CYS A 773 3.18 17.69 22.28
C CYS A 773 2.04 16.85 21.67
N GLY A 774 0.82 16.97 22.20
CA GLY A 774 -0.37 16.29 21.67
C GLY A 774 -0.95 16.97 20.42
N GLY A 775 -1.90 16.30 19.74
CA GLY A 775 -2.40 16.74 18.42
C GLY A 775 -3.00 18.15 18.42
N LEU A 776 -3.52 18.59 19.56
CA LEU A 776 -4.07 19.94 19.74
C LEU A 776 -3.05 21.06 19.41
N ALA A 777 -1.75 20.82 19.61
CA ALA A 777 -0.70 21.80 19.31
C ALA A 777 -0.58 22.12 17.81
N GLY A 778 -0.93 21.17 16.93
CA GLY A 778 -0.91 21.35 15.47
C GLY A 778 -2.22 21.89 14.88
N GLU A 779 -3.30 21.97 15.67
CA GLU A 779 -4.58 22.53 15.21
C GLU A 779 -4.56 24.06 15.36
N PRO A 780 -4.94 24.85 14.33
CA PRO A 780 -4.92 26.33 14.39
C PRO A 780 -5.59 26.93 15.64
N LEU A 781 -6.85 26.57 15.90
CA LEU A 781 -7.57 27.04 17.10
C LEU A 781 -6.92 26.51 18.38
N GLY A 782 -6.52 25.23 18.40
CA GLY A 782 -5.83 24.63 19.53
C GLY A 782 -4.55 25.38 19.90
N ALA A 783 -3.67 25.63 18.94
CA ALA A 783 -2.43 26.39 19.12
C ALA A 783 -2.69 27.80 19.67
N ALA A 784 -3.69 28.51 19.13
CA ALA A 784 -4.10 29.83 19.59
C ALA A 784 -4.57 29.81 21.05
N LEU A 785 -5.44 28.85 21.42
CA LEU A 785 -5.92 28.68 22.79
C LEU A 785 -4.78 28.33 23.74
N LEU A 786 -3.91 27.39 23.37
CA LEU A 786 -2.77 26.96 24.19
C LEU A 786 -1.80 28.12 24.45
N ALA A 787 -1.47 28.91 23.43
CA ALA A 787 -0.67 30.12 23.59
C ALA A 787 -1.35 31.13 24.54
N GLY A 788 -2.66 31.34 24.37
CA GLY A 788 -3.47 32.18 25.27
C GLY A 788 -3.52 31.69 26.72
N LEU A 789 -3.48 30.37 26.94
CA LEU A 789 -3.40 29.78 28.29
C LEU A 789 -2.01 29.93 28.94
N GLY A 790 -0.99 30.35 28.18
CA GLY A 790 0.37 30.57 28.68
C GLY A 790 1.31 29.37 28.51
N VAL A 791 0.99 28.45 27.60
CA VAL A 791 1.95 27.44 27.10
C VAL A 791 3.11 28.16 26.43
N GLN A 792 4.33 27.66 26.62
CA GLN A 792 5.58 28.27 26.14
C GLN A 792 6.21 27.51 24.96
N GLU A 793 5.86 26.24 24.77
CA GLU A 793 6.34 25.40 23.67
C GLU A 793 5.17 24.63 23.02
N LEU A 794 5.06 24.66 21.70
CA LEU A 794 4.14 23.82 20.94
C LEU A 794 4.93 22.85 20.06
N SER A 795 4.84 21.56 20.36
CA SER A 795 5.48 20.49 19.59
C SER A 795 4.45 19.71 18.77
N MET A 796 4.61 19.70 17.45
CA MET A 796 3.57 19.21 16.52
C MET A 796 4.16 18.40 15.36
N SER A 797 3.30 17.86 14.51
CA SER A 797 3.75 17.20 13.28
C SER A 797 4.36 18.21 12.31
N VAL A 798 5.38 17.78 11.55
CA VAL A 798 6.17 18.66 10.65
C VAL A 798 5.30 19.42 9.63
N GLY A 799 4.18 18.86 9.21
CA GLY A 799 3.26 19.49 8.26
C GLY A 799 2.47 20.67 8.81
N ASP A 800 2.32 20.78 10.14
CA ASP A 800 1.49 21.80 10.80
C ASP A 800 2.28 23.06 11.19
N ILE A 801 3.62 22.93 11.28
CA ILE A 801 4.53 23.97 11.77
C ILE A 801 4.33 25.30 11.05
N ALA A 802 4.39 25.31 9.72
CA ALA A 802 4.32 26.56 8.95
C ALA A 802 2.98 27.30 9.16
N GLY A 803 1.87 26.56 9.19
CA GLY A 803 0.53 27.11 9.40
C GLY A 803 0.36 27.70 10.80
N VAL A 804 0.75 26.96 11.84
CA VAL A 804 0.68 27.43 13.24
C VAL A 804 1.58 28.65 13.44
N LYS A 805 2.81 28.65 12.90
CA LYS A 805 3.72 29.81 12.98
C LYS A 805 3.12 31.06 12.35
N ALA A 806 2.54 30.94 11.15
CA ALA A 806 1.92 32.07 10.48
C ALA A 806 0.71 32.61 11.25
N LEU A 807 -0.14 31.73 11.79
CA LEU A 807 -1.31 32.11 12.58
C LEU A 807 -0.93 32.92 13.82
N LEU A 808 -0.02 32.40 14.64
CA LEU A 808 0.34 33.00 15.93
C LEU A 808 1.00 34.38 15.75
N ARG A 809 1.78 34.57 14.68
CA ARG A 809 2.40 35.86 14.34
C ARG A 809 1.39 36.96 13.93
N ARG A 810 0.13 36.60 13.67
CA ARG A 810 -0.94 37.55 13.30
C ARG A 810 -1.74 38.08 14.50
N HIS A 811 -1.44 37.60 15.70
CA HIS A 811 -2.22 37.88 16.91
C HIS A 811 -1.32 38.44 18.01
N SER A 812 -1.88 39.29 18.87
CA SER A 812 -1.25 39.63 20.15
C SER A 812 -1.54 38.52 21.17
N LEU A 813 -0.67 38.34 22.15
CA LEU A 813 -0.93 37.43 23.26
C LEU A 813 -2.20 37.84 24.01
N ALA A 814 -2.47 39.14 24.17
CA ALA A 814 -3.68 39.63 24.83
C ALA A 814 -4.98 39.14 24.14
N GLU A 815 -5.01 39.11 22.81
CA GLU A 815 -6.14 38.56 22.05
C GLU A 815 -6.30 37.06 22.25
N LEU A 816 -5.18 36.33 22.20
CA LEU A 816 -5.18 34.88 22.41
C LEU A 816 -5.60 34.52 23.84
N GLN A 817 -5.22 35.32 24.83
CA GLN A 817 -5.66 35.18 26.22
C GLN A 817 -7.16 35.41 26.38
N ALA A 818 -7.72 36.43 25.71
CA ALA A 818 -9.16 36.67 25.72
C ALA A 818 -9.93 35.51 25.08
N LEU A 819 -9.43 34.99 23.95
CA LEU A 819 -9.98 33.82 23.27
C LEU A 819 -9.95 32.57 24.16
N ALA A 820 -8.80 32.31 24.80
CA ALA A 820 -8.63 31.19 25.72
C ALA A 820 -9.58 31.28 26.92
N LYS A 821 -9.73 32.47 27.51
CA LYS A 821 -10.67 32.70 28.61
C LYS A 821 -12.12 32.40 28.18
N ALA A 822 -12.54 32.90 27.02
CA ALA A 822 -13.87 32.60 26.49
C ALA A 822 -14.07 31.09 26.28
N ALA A 823 -13.08 30.38 25.73
CA ALA A 823 -13.15 28.94 25.52
C ALA A 823 -13.30 28.13 26.84
N LEU A 824 -12.66 28.58 27.93
CA LEU A 824 -12.80 27.94 29.25
C LEU A 824 -14.22 28.07 29.83
N ASP A 825 -14.97 29.07 29.41
CA ASP A 825 -16.34 29.39 29.87
C ASP A 825 -17.43 28.79 28.96
N MET A 826 -17.08 28.11 27.86
CA MET A 826 -18.03 27.41 26.99
C MET A 826 -18.55 26.10 27.61
N ASP A 827 -19.70 25.64 27.13
CA ASP A 827 -20.35 24.42 27.61
C ASP A 827 -19.82 23.14 26.94
N ASP A 828 -19.41 23.22 25.66
CA ASP A 828 -18.97 22.06 24.87
C ASP A 828 -17.89 22.43 23.83
N GLY A 829 -17.35 21.39 23.16
CA GLY A 829 -16.30 21.54 22.16
C GLY A 829 -16.73 22.25 20.88
N ASP A 830 -18.02 22.18 20.49
CA ASP A 830 -18.52 22.86 19.29
C ASP A 830 -18.66 24.36 19.51
N ALA A 831 -19.12 24.77 20.69
CA ALA A 831 -19.12 26.15 21.15
C ALA A 831 -17.70 26.73 21.20
N VAL A 832 -16.72 25.95 21.68
CA VAL A 832 -15.30 26.34 21.60
C VAL A 832 -14.84 26.51 20.15
N ARG A 833 -15.18 25.58 19.25
CA ARG A 833 -14.82 25.68 17.82
C ARG A 833 -15.42 26.90 17.15
N ALA A 834 -16.63 27.32 17.53
CA ALA A 834 -17.26 28.53 16.99
C ALA A 834 -16.42 29.80 17.24
N LEU A 835 -15.59 29.81 18.29
CA LEU A 835 -14.65 30.91 18.57
C LEU A 835 -13.54 31.06 17.52
N ALA A 836 -13.31 30.05 16.66
CA ALA A 836 -12.35 30.15 15.56
C ALA A 836 -12.63 31.33 14.62
N ALA A 837 -13.89 31.77 14.51
CA ALA A 837 -14.27 32.93 13.70
C ALA A 837 -13.64 34.25 14.18
N GLN A 838 -13.10 34.29 15.40
CA GLN A 838 -12.38 35.45 15.95
C GLN A 838 -10.91 35.50 15.52
N LEU A 839 -10.37 34.41 14.96
CA LEU A 839 -8.99 34.35 14.47
C LEU A 839 -8.86 35.05 13.12
N ARG A 840 -7.81 35.85 12.97
CA ARG A 840 -7.51 36.57 11.73
C ARG A 840 -6.78 35.69 10.72
N ASP A 841 -7.30 35.70 9.50
CA ASP A 841 -6.67 35.02 8.35
C ASP A 841 -5.59 35.83 7.65
N THR A 842 -5.49 37.13 7.92
CA THR A 842 -4.45 38.01 7.38
C THR A 842 -3.86 38.86 8.49
N ALA A 843 -2.58 39.24 8.34
CA ALA A 843 -2.00 40.26 9.21
C ALA A 843 -2.81 41.56 9.09
N PRO A 844 -2.93 42.37 10.17
CA PRO A 844 -3.52 43.69 10.04
C PRO A 844 -2.78 44.47 8.95
N ALA A 845 -3.52 45.17 8.09
CA ALA A 845 -2.93 46.18 7.23
C ALA A 845 -2.22 47.17 8.15
N GLY A 846 -0.89 47.24 8.07
CA GLY A 846 -0.14 48.16 8.90
C GLY A 846 -0.72 49.55 8.71
N ASP A 847 -1.12 50.19 9.80
CA ASP A 847 -1.19 51.64 9.82
C ASP A 847 0.11 52.16 9.20
N GLU A 848 -0.02 53.17 8.34
CA GLU A 848 1.04 54.11 8.04
C GLU A 848 1.51 54.72 9.37
N VAL A 849 2.34 54.01 10.12
CA VAL A 849 3.10 54.60 11.21
C VAL A 849 4.22 55.36 10.55
N ALA A 850 3.89 56.62 10.28
CA ALA A 850 4.81 57.67 9.92
C ALA A 850 5.99 57.76 10.90
N ALA A 851 7.14 58.09 10.30
CA ALA A 851 8.45 58.45 10.87
C ALA A 851 9.42 57.31 11.20
#